data_AF-B9SPM6-F1
#
_entry.id   AF-B9SPM6-F1
#
_cell.length_a   1.000
_cell.length_b   1.000
_cell.length_c   1.000
_cell.angle_alpha   90.00
_cell.angle_beta   90.00
_cell.angle_gamma   90.00
#
_symmetry.space_group_name_H-M   'P 1'
#
loop_
_entity.id
_entity.type
_entity.pdbx_description
1 polymer ?
#
loop_
_entity_poly.entity_id
_entity_poly.type
_entity_poly.pdbx_seq_one_letter_code
_entity_poly.pdbx_strand_id
1 'polypeptide(L)'
;MTTGIVELLVIPLIGAALQVLFAKLASRGFWHLFKKRGLELKQLADLKFLVLTIIAVLTDAEEKEISNPSVKVWVDELKDAVYEAEDVLDEIFISRDQNQARNSDLKKKVEDVISRLRSVAEQKDVLGFKGLGGKTPSRLPTTSLMSEPQVFGREDEARAILEFLLPDGGNDNQIPGAIENGHVFAANENGDPVMNENEREAHENGSPAGGENGGPGNRGLDVDENGGPEDEDGVWANNHENEAPVEDNVVLLNENQVAMNQEEIPVLSIVGMPGVGKTTLAQLLFNCKTVKDNFNLRVWIHVSEEFDVLKVTKLIYHNVISGDCPTLELNKLQVSLQAAQTADLNMLQVRIQEALRGKKLLFVLDDIWNESFNHWDVLKRPFKDVASGSRIILTSRSISVASTMRAARIHHLPCLSENDCWSLFISHACRPGIDLDTEHPELKERILKKCSGLPLAATALGALLYSIEEIDEWNGVLNSEIWELPSDKCSILPVLRLSYYHLPSHLKQCFAYCSIFPKGFQFRKEHLIRLWMAQGLVRQHKNKRREEVGDECFRELLSRSFFQQFGSHDKPYFTMHDLFNDLARDVAGEFCFNFEDGTPNDIGEKIRHFSFLAEKYDVPEKFDSFKGANHLRTFLPLKLVSSQQVCALSNSALKSLLMASSHLRVLSLSPYPIPKLDDSISNLKYLRYLDLSHSLIQALPDPICSLDNLETLLLLECRNLTKLPRDMKKLINLQHLNINKTKLNKMPPQFGRLKKLHVLTDFVVGDSGSSISELKQLSDLGGALSVLNLEKVKVADAAGANLKEKKYLSELVFQWTKGIHHNALNEETVLDGLQPHENLKKLAILNYGGGNFQTWLGDASFSKMMYLRLVGCENCSSLPSLGQLSCLKEFHVANMKNLRTVGAEFCRTAASSIQPFKSLEILRFEDMPIWSSFTVEVQLPRLQKLHLHKCPNLTNKLPKHLPSLLTLHISECPNLELGFLHEDTEHWYEALKSLEISSSCNSIVFFPLDYFTKLENLQIQGCVHLKFFKHSPSPPICLQNLHIQDCCLLGSFPGGRLLSNLQSLSIKNCNNQLTPKVDWGLHEMAKLNSLEIEGPYKGIVSFPEEGLLPVNLDSLHINGFEDLRSLNNMGLQHLSRLKTLEIESCKDLNCMSVGKLPPSLACLNISDCPDMERRCKQGGAEWDKICHISKITIDGDEVN
;
A
#
# COMPACT_ATOMS: atom_id res chain seq x y z
N MET A 1 -11.98 -16.29 37.52
CA MET A 1 -12.57 -17.40 36.74
C MET A 1 -13.61 -16.80 35.81
N THR A 2 -13.34 -16.71 34.51
CA THR A 2 -14.31 -16.37 33.44
C THR A 2 -13.61 -16.46 32.06
N THR A 3 -13.07 -17.63 31.73
CA THR A 3 -12.52 -17.96 30.41
C THR A 3 -13.55 -18.81 29.66
N GLY A 4 -14.74 -18.26 29.45
CA GLY A 4 -15.93 -19.07 29.11
C GLY A 4 -16.03 -19.52 27.66
N ILE A 5 -15.63 -18.66 26.70
CA ILE A 5 -16.18 -18.69 25.33
C ILE A 5 -15.08 -18.75 24.25
N VAL A 6 -13.84 -18.39 24.59
CA VAL A 6 -12.64 -18.43 23.72
C VAL A 6 -12.40 -19.82 23.10
N GLU A 7 -12.78 -20.90 23.80
CA GLU A 7 -12.27 -22.24 23.52
C GLU A 7 -13.11 -23.04 22.50
N LEU A 8 -14.35 -22.62 22.24
CA LEU A 8 -15.26 -23.19 21.21
C LEU A 8 -14.71 -23.21 19.78
N LEU A 9 -13.63 -22.47 19.54
CA LEU A 9 -12.98 -22.34 18.25
C LEU A 9 -11.63 -23.10 18.18
N VAL A 10 -11.25 -23.78 19.28
CA VAL A 10 -9.98 -24.50 19.45
C VAL A 10 -10.08 -25.96 18.98
N ILE A 11 -11.20 -26.68 19.21
CA ILE A 11 -11.34 -28.06 18.68
C ILE A 11 -11.15 -28.10 17.15
N PRO A 12 -11.73 -27.18 16.34
CA PRO A 12 -11.50 -27.21 14.89
C PRO A 12 -10.06 -26.91 14.46
N LEU A 13 -9.29 -26.17 15.28
CA LEU A 13 -7.86 -25.93 15.06
C LEU A 13 -7.03 -27.18 15.35
N ILE A 14 -7.36 -27.87 16.45
CA ILE A 14 -6.78 -29.17 16.85
C ILE A 14 -7.12 -30.23 15.79
N GLY A 15 -8.35 -30.25 15.28
CA GLY A 15 -8.77 -31.16 14.21
C GLY A 15 -7.99 -30.97 12.92
N ALA A 16 -7.69 -29.72 12.54
CA ALA A 16 -6.81 -29.43 11.43
C ALA A 16 -5.37 -29.94 11.68
N ALA A 17 -4.85 -29.81 12.90
CA ALA A 17 -3.53 -30.32 13.29
C ALA A 17 -3.48 -31.86 13.29
N LEU A 18 -4.49 -32.53 13.83
CA LEU A 18 -4.65 -33.99 13.80
C LEU A 18 -4.73 -34.53 12.36
N GLN A 19 -5.42 -33.84 11.44
CA GLN A 19 -5.41 -34.19 10.02
C GLN A 19 -4.00 -34.09 9.40
N VAL A 20 -3.22 -33.05 9.73
CA VAL A 20 -1.83 -32.88 9.28
C VAL A 20 -0.93 -33.97 9.87
N LEU A 21 -1.09 -34.30 11.16
CA LEU A 21 -0.41 -35.41 11.82
C LEU A 21 -0.73 -36.75 11.17
N PHE A 22 -2.00 -37.03 10.90
CA PHE A 22 -2.41 -38.25 10.21
C PHE A 22 -1.79 -38.35 8.81
N ALA A 23 -1.74 -37.25 8.06
CA ALA A 23 -1.08 -37.18 6.76
C ALA A 23 0.44 -37.40 6.85
N LYS A 24 1.12 -36.86 7.87
CA LYS A 24 2.54 -37.17 8.16
C LYS A 24 2.71 -38.67 8.43
N LEU A 25 1.94 -39.24 9.35
CA LEU A 25 2.00 -40.65 9.77
C LEU A 25 1.69 -41.63 8.61
N ALA A 26 0.81 -41.25 7.68
CA ALA A 26 0.47 -42.05 6.49
C ALA A 26 1.53 -42.00 5.37
N SER A 27 2.55 -41.14 5.47
CA SER A 27 3.57 -40.98 4.42
C SER A 27 4.51 -42.18 4.32
N ARG A 28 4.68 -42.73 3.11
CA ARG A 28 5.70 -43.77 2.82
C ARG A 28 7.12 -43.32 3.16
N GLY A 29 7.42 -42.02 3.01
CA GLY A 29 8.71 -41.45 3.40
C GLY A 29 8.89 -41.44 4.92
N PHE A 30 7.83 -41.08 5.66
CA PHE A 30 7.85 -41.10 7.12
C PHE A 30 8.01 -42.52 7.67
N TRP A 31 7.28 -43.51 7.14
CA TRP A 31 7.41 -44.92 7.50
C TRP A 31 8.86 -45.43 7.40
N HIS A 32 9.57 -45.06 6.32
CA HIS A 32 10.98 -45.45 6.13
C HIS A 32 11.90 -44.76 7.14
N LEU A 33 11.66 -43.49 7.49
CA LEU A 33 12.43 -42.77 8.52
C LEU A 33 12.19 -43.36 9.92
N PHE A 34 10.94 -43.63 10.28
CA PHE A 34 10.53 -44.25 11.53
C PHE A 34 11.24 -45.60 11.74
N LYS A 35 11.17 -46.49 10.72
CA LYS A 35 11.87 -47.79 10.74
C LYS A 35 13.39 -47.64 10.81
N LYS A 36 13.98 -46.63 10.14
CA LYS A 36 15.45 -46.40 10.15
C LYS A 36 15.99 -46.05 11.54
N ARG A 37 15.16 -45.58 12.47
CA ARG A 37 15.56 -45.26 13.86
C ARG A 37 15.42 -46.42 14.86
N GLY A 38 14.94 -47.58 14.42
CA GLY A 38 14.70 -48.72 15.33
C GLY A 38 13.45 -48.57 16.20
N LEU A 39 12.57 -47.62 15.89
CA LEU A 39 11.24 -47.51 16.48
C LEU A 39 10.35 -48.66 15.97
N GLU A 40 9.44 -49.14 16.81
CA GLU A 40 8.65 -50.35 16.53
C GLU A 40 7.47 -50.03 15.60
N LEU A 41 7.23 -50.88 14.60
CA LEU A 41 6.08 -50.69 13.69
C LEU A 41 4.73 -50.74 14.43
N LYS A 42 4.67 -51.36 15.61
CA LYS A 42 3.52 -51.29 16.51
C LYS A 42 3.28 -49.86 17.00
N GLN A 43 4.31 -49.15 17.47
CA GLN A 43 4.18 -47.76 17.94
C GLN A 43 3.61 -46.83 16.85
N LEU A 44 4.03 -47.02 15.59
CA LEU A 44 3.50 -46.28 14.44
C LEU A 44 2.03 -46.62 14.15
N ALA A 45 1.62 -47.88 14.33
CA ALA A 45 0.24 -48.31 14.17
C ALA A 45 -0.65 -47.78 15.31
N ASP A 46 -0.19 -47.88 16.57
CA ASP A 46 -0.85 -47.36 17.76
C ASP A 46 -1.07 -45.85 17.65
N LEU A 47 -0.04 -45.06 17.29
CA LEU A 47 -0.17 -43.62 17.01
C LEU A 47 -1.22 -43.32 15.95
N LYS A 48 -1.17 -44.03 14.81
CA LYS A 48 -2.11 -43.82 13.70
C LYS A 48 -3.56 -44.17 14.10
N PHE A 49 -3.75 -45.21 14.92
CA PHE A 49 -5.05 -45.63 15.41
C PHE A 49 -5.64 -44.64 16.44
N LEU A 50 -4.82 -44.13 17.36
CA LEU A 50 -5.23 -43.13 18.35
C LEU A 50 -5.62 -41.81 17.68
N VAL A 51 -4.78 -41.30 16.77
CA VAL A 51 -5.09 -40.08 15.98
C VAL A 51 -6.40 -40.24 15.20
N LEU A 52 -6.66 -41.40 14.59
CA LEU A 52 -7.96 -41.65 13.92
C LEU A 52 -9.14 -41.73 14.88
N THR A 53 -8.95 -42.34 16.06
CA THR A 53 -10.01 -42.51 17.06
C THR A 53 -10.43 -41.16 17.62
N ILE A 54 -9.47 -40.26 17.87
CA ILE A 54 -9.74 -38.87 18.26
C ILE A 54 -10.45 -38.13 17.12
N ILE A 55 -9.92 -38.17 15.88
CA ILE A 55 -10.55 -37.51 14.71
C ILE A 55 -12.02 -37.94 14.54
N ALA A 56 -12.35 -39.20 14.80
CA ALA A 56 -13.70 -39.74 14.64
C ALA A 56 -14.72 -39.27 15.71
N VAL A 57 -14.27 -38.61 16.79
CA VAL A 57 -15.14 -38.01 17.82
C VAL A 57 -15.10 -36.46 17.85
N LEU A 58 -14.18 -35.82 17.12
CA LEU A 58 -14.02 -34.35 17.17
C LEU A 58 -15.30 -33.58 16.88
N THR A 59 -16.08 -33.94 15.87
CA THR A 59 -17.29 -33.18 15.49
C THR A 59 -18.41 -33.26 16.54
N ASP A 60 -18.57 -34.41 17.18
CA ASP A 60 -19.51 -34.59 18.29
C ASP A 60 -18.98 -33.96 19.60
N ALA A 61 -17.66 -33.70 19.69
CA ALA A 61 -17.07 -32.84 20.73
C ALA A 61 -17.23 -31.34 20.42
N GLU A 62 -17.08 -30.90 19.16
CA GLU A 62 -17.35 -29.52 18.68
C GLU A 62 -18.80 -29.12 19.00
N GLU A 63 -19.77 -30.01 18.77
CA GLU A 63 -21.18 -29.79 19.12
C GLU A 63 -21.43 -29.76 20.65
N LYS A 64 -20.70 -30.57 21.44
CA LYS A 64 -20.91 -30.68 22.90
C LYS A 64 -20.14 -29.68 23.74
N GLU A 65 -19.10 -29.04 23.21
CA GLU A 65 -18.31 -28.05 23.95
C GLU A 65 -19.16 -26.84 24.35
N ILE A 66 -20.18 -26.48 23.55
CA ILE A 66 -21.15 -25.41 23.83
C ILE A 66 -21.94 -25.66 25.13
N SER A 67 -22.25 -26.93 25.43
CA SER A 67 -23.20 -27.32 26.50
C SER A 67 -22.59 -28.11 27.66
N ASN A 68 -21.36 -28.63 27.53
CA ASN A 68 -20.73 -29.49 28.54
C ASN A 68 -19.31 -29.02 28.95
N PRO A 69 -19.16 -28.34 30.10
CA PRO A 69 -17.87 -27.91 30.63
C PRO A 69 -16.84 -29.03 30.90
N SER A 70 -17.24 -30.30 30.86
CA SER A 70 -16.30 -31.44 30.99
C SER A 70 -15.54 -31.69 29.69
N VAL A 71 -16.12 -31.36 28.53
CA VAL A 71 -15.45 -31.44 27.22
C VAL A 71 -14.24 -30.50 27.21
N LYS A 72 -14.39 -29.31 27.80
CA LYS A 72 -13.33 -28.31 27.93
C LYS A 72 -11.98 -28.87 28.42
N VAL A 73 -12.01 -29.64 29.51
CA VAL A 73 -10.79 -30.23 30.11
C VAL A 73 -10.14 -31.22 29.15
N TRP A 74 -10.95 -32.03 28.46
CA TRP A 74 -10.49 -32.97 27.44
C TRP A 74 -9.88 -32.26 26.22
N VAL A 75 -10.39 -31.08 25.83
CA VAL A 75 -9.82 -30.27 24.75
C VAL A 75 -8.42 -29.79 25.11
N ASP A 76 -8.20 -29.25 26.31
CA ASP A 76 -6.88 -28.80 26.76
C ASP A 76 -5.87 -29.97 26.91
N GLU A 77 -6.30 -31.12 27.41
CA GLU A 77 -5.44 -32.32 27.44
C GLU A 77 -5.06 -32.81 26.03
N LEU A 78 -6.03 -32.82 25.10
CA LEU A 78 -5.82 -33.19 23.71
C LEU A 78 -4.87 -32.22 23.00
N LYS A 79 -5.08 -30.92 23.17
CA LYS A 79 -4.30 -29.80 22.64
C LYS A 79 -2.82 -30.00 22.96
N ASP A 80 -2.47 -30.11 24.24
CA ASP A 80 -1.09 -30.29 24.67
C ASP A 80 -0.48 -31.64 24.20
N ALA A 81 -1.28 -32.72 24.10
CA ALA A 81 -0.82 -34.01 23.58
C ALA A 81 -0.56 -33.97 22.05
N VAL A 82 -1.35 -33.20 21.29
CA VAL A 82 -1.20 -33.03 19.84
C VAL A 82 0.04 -32.21 19.49
N TYR A 83 0.36 -31.15 20.25
CA TYR A 83 1.59 -30.38 20.02
C TYR A 83 2.86 -31.14 20.41
N GLU A 84 2.82 -31.94 21.48
CA GLU A 84 3.93 -32.86 21.81
C GLU A 84 4.13 -33.91 20.69
N ALA A 85 3.04 -34.48 20.18
CA ALA A 85 3.08 -35.39 19.03
C ALA A 85 3.69 -34.73 17.78
N GLU A 86 3.33 -33.47 17.47
CA GLU A 86 3.96 -32.73 16.37
C GLU A 86 5.47 -32.57 16.55
N ASP A 87 5.93 -32.14 17.72
CA ASP A 87 7.34 -31.85 17.99
C ASP A 87 8.18 -33.15 17.94
N VAL A 88 7.68 -34.25 18.50
CA VAL A 88 8.32 -35.59 18.43
C VAL A 88 8.35 -36.14 17.00
N LEU A 89 7.27 -35.98 16.22
CA LEU A 89 7.21 -36.45 14.83
C LEU A 89 8.09 -35.62 13.89
N ASP A 90 8.27 -34.32 14.16
CA ASP A 90 9.26 -33.50 13.45
C ASP A 90 10.70 -33.88 13.86
N GLU A 91 10.98 -34.20 15.14
CA GLU A 91 12.28 -34.79 15.53
C GLU A 91 12.53 -36.10 14.77
N ILE A 92 11.53 -36.97 14.56
CA ILE A 92 11.60 -38.19 13.74
C ILE A 92 11.83 -37.89 12.24
N PHE A 93 11.35 -36.76 11.73
CA PHE A 93 11.55 -36.39 10.33
C PHE A 93 12.98 -35.91 10.04
N ILE A 94 13.59 -35.12 10.94
CA ILE A 94 14.76 -34.28 10.59
C ILE A 94 16.12 -34.80 11.11
N SER A 95 16.21 -35.43 12.29
CA SER A 95 17.52 -35.95 12.75
C SER A 95 18.06 -37.07 11.85
N ARG A 96 19.16 -36.78 11.16
CA ARG A 96 19.97 -37.76 10.41
C ARG A 96 20.95 -38.54 11.30
N ASP A 97 21.12 -38.10 12.55
CA ASP A 97 22.04 -38.71 13.51
C ASP A 97 21.46 -40.05 14.00
N GLN A 98 22.26 -41.11 13.86
CA GLN A 98 21.87 -42.47 14.26
C GLN A 98 22.41 -42.85 15.66
N ASN A 99 22.90 -41.90 16.44
CA ASN A 99 23.35 -42.10 17.82
C ASN A 99 22.32 -42.91 18.64
N GLN A 100 22.76 -44.07 19.13
CA GLN A 100 21.93 -45.04 19.83
C GLN A 100 21.24 -44.44 21.07
N ALA A 101 21.91 -43.56 21.82
CA ALA A 101 21.35 -42.89 22.99
C ALA A 101 20.19 -41.94 22.63
N ARG A 102 20.27 -41.26 21.47
CA ARG A 102 19.20 -40.37 20.98
C ARG A 102 18.02 -41.17 20.44
N ASN A 103 18.25 -42.34 19.85
CA ASN A 103 17.17 -43.23 19.41
C ASN A 103 16.41 -43.85 20.60
N SER A 104 17.08 -44.13 21.74
CA SER A 104 16.38 -44.57 22.97
C SER A 104 15.55 -43.45 23.63
N ASP A 105 16.08 -42.23 23.70
CA ASP A 105 15.32 -41.04 24.16
C ASP A 105 14.07 -40.82 23.30
N LEU A 106 14.24 -40.86 21.97
CA LEU A 106 13.14 -40.73 21.03
C LEU A 106 12.11 -41.86 21.12
N LYS A 107 12.53 -43.10 21.43
CA LYS A 107 11.60 -44.20 21.67
C LYS A 107 10.72 -43.91 22.90
N LYS A 108 11.31 -43.41 23.99
CA LYS A 108 10.58 -43.03 25.20
C LYS A 108 9.58 -41.91 24.91
N LYS A 109 10.00 -40.83 24.24
CA LYS A 109 9.10 -39.73 23.81
C LYS A 109 7.90 -40.23 22.99
N VAL A 110 8.11 -41.20 22.09
CA VAL A 110 7.02 -41.83 21.32
C VAL A 110 6.08 -42.64 22.21
N GLU A 111 6.60 -43.35 23.22
CA GLU A 111 5.80 -44.11 24.19
C GLU A 111 5.01 -43.18 25.12
N ASP A 112 5.61 -42.08 25.58
CA ASP A 112 4.97 -41.03 26.40
C ASP A 112 3.80 -40.38 25.62
N VAL A 113 4.02 -39.97 24.36
CA VAL A 113 2.96 -39.43 23.47
C VAL A 113 1.84 -40.44 23.20
N ILE A 114 2.17 -41.72 22.98
CA ILE A 114 1.15 -42.79 22.82
C ILE A 114 0.31 -42.92 24.10
N SER A 115 0.93 -42.80 25.28
CA SER A 115 0.24 -42.86 26.57
C SER A 115 -0.74 -41.70 26.75
N ARG A 116 -0.31 -40.46 26.45
CA ARG A 116 -1.17 -39.26 26.52
C ARG A 116 -2.36 -39.35 25.56
N LEU A 117 -2.10 -39.60 24.28
CA LEU A 117 -3.16 -39.72 23.26
C LEU A 117 -4.12 -40.89 23.55
N ARG A 118 -3.65 -41.93 24.25
CA ARG A 118 -4.51 -43.03 24.71
C ARG A 118 -5.43 -42.61 25.84
N SER A 119 -4.92 -41.94 26.88
CA SER A 119 -5.74 -41.45 27.99
C SER A 119 -6.86 -40.53 27.48
N VAL A 120 -6.52 -39.59 26.59
CA VAL A 120 -7.50 -38.71 25.92
C VAL A 120 -8.51 -39.51 25.08
N ALA A 121 -8.07 -40.53 24.33
CA ALA A 121 -8.98 -41.38 23.54
C ALA A 121 -9.88 -42.30 24.39
N GLU A 122 -9.49 -42.65 25.61
CA GLU A 122 -10.27 -43.48 26.55
C GLU A 122 -11.35 -42.67 27.29
N GLN A 123 -11.13 -41.37 27.53
CA GLN A 123 -12.12 -40.46 28.14
C GLN A 123 -13.41 -40.28 27.30
N LYS A 124 -13.38 -40.57 25.99
CA LYS A 124 -14.53 -40.41 25.07
C LYS A 124 -15.80 -41.10 25.55
N ASP A 125 -15.67 -42.28 26.18
CA ASP A 125 -16.79 -43.12 26.56
C ASP A 125 -17.42 -42.62 27.89
N VAL A 126 -16.63 -41.88 28.70
CA VAL A 126 -17.08 -41.18 29.92
C VAL A 126 -17.79 -39.87 29.56
N LEU A 127 -17.29 -39.16 28.53
CA LEU A 127 -17.90 -37.93 28.00
C LEU A 127 -19.10 -38.20 27.08
N GLY A 128 -19.41 -39.47 26.78
CA GLY A 128 -20.55 -39.87 25.96
C GLY A 128 -20.41 -39.45 24.49
N PHE A 129 -19.19 -39.44 23.95
CA PHE A 129 -18.97 -39.06 22.55
C PHE A 129 -19.50 -40.12 21.57
N LYS A 130 -20.18 -39.68 20.50
CA LYS A 130 -20.76 -40.55 19.47
C LYS A 130 -19.88 -40.50 18.21
N GLY A 131 -19.47 -41.67 17.73
CA GLY A 131 -18.67 -41.77 16.49
C GLY A 131 -19.51 -41.54 15.24
N LEU A 132 -19.03 -40.65 14.35
CA LEU A 132 -19.43 -40.46 12.95
C LEU A 132 -20.92 -40.72 12.60
N GLY A 133 -21.81 -39.85 13.09
CA GLY A 133 -23.20 -39.74 12.62
C GLY A 133 -23.47 -38.60 11.63
N GLY A 134 -22.62 -37.57 11.60
CA GLY A 134 -22.82 -36.35 10.80
C GLY A 134 -22.28 -36.43 9.36
N LYS A 135 -22.98 -35.81 8.41
CA LYS A 135 -22.47 -35.55 7.06
C LYS A 135 -21.47 -34.38 7.11
N THR A 136 -20.24 -34.56 6.65
CA THR A 136 -19.37 -33.42 6.31
C THR A 136 -19.85 -32.78 5.00
N PRO A 137 -20.24 -31.49 4.96
CA PRO A 137 -20.70 -30.85 3.73
C PRO A 137 -19.54 -30.71 2.72
N SER A 138 -19.77 -31.15 1.49
CA SER A 138 -18.83 -30.97 0.38
C SER A 138 -18.94 -29.55 -0.16
N ARG A 139 -17.94 -28.70 0.13
CA ARG A 139 -17.89 -27.30 -0.30
C ARG A 139 -16.90 -27.07 -1.44
N LEU A 140 -17.30 -26.26 -2.42
CA LEU A 140 -16.46 -25.85 -3.57
C LEU A 140 -15.65 -24.58 -3.26
N PRO A 141 -14.55 -24.31 -4.00
CA PRO A 141 -13.81 -23.05 -3.87
C PRO A 141 -14.63 -21.88 -4.41
N THR A 142 -14.76 -20.80 -3.63
CA THR A 142 -15.50 -19.60 -4.05
C THR A 142 -14.73 -18.81 -5.12
N THR A 143 -15.44 -18.42 -6.18
CA THR A 143 -14.91 -17.49 -7.19
C THR A 143 -14.88 -16.06 -6.63
N SER A 144 -13.78 -15.35 -6.85
CA SER A 144 -13.62 -13.98 -6.35
C SER A 144 -14.34 -12.96 -7.24
N LEU A 145 -15.45 -12.40 -6.76
CA LEU A 145 -15.79 -11.02 -7.13
C LEU A 145 -14.77 -10.10 -6.46
N MET A 146 -14.02 -9.33 -7.25
CA MET A 146 -13.13 -8.28 -6.73
C MET A 146 -13.72 -6.91 -7.07
N SER A 147 -14.74 -6.52 -6.31
CA SER A 147 -15.20 -5.13 -6.28
C SER A 147 -14.20 -4.28 -5.48
N GLU A 148 -14.07 -3.00 -5.84
CA GLU A 148 -13.42 -2.02 -4.98
C GLU A 148 -14.28 -1.80 -3.71
N PRO A 149 -13.69 -1.37 -2.58
CA PRO A 149 -14.44 -1.17 -1.33
C PRO A 149 -15.41 0.02 -1.44
N GLN A 150 -16.62 -0.25 -1.94
CA GLN A 150 -17.74 0.68 -1.93
C GLN A 150 -18.17 0.96 -0.49
N VAL A 151 -18.40 2.23 -0.20
CA VAL A 151 -19.01 2.69 1.05
C VAL A 151 -20.48 2.94 0.75
N PHE A 152 -21.37 2.36 1.55
CA PHE A 152 -22.83 2.44 1.40
C PHE A 152 -23.41 3.22 2.57
N GLY A 153 -24.37 4.12 2.32
CA GLY A 153 -25.21 4.74 3.35
C GLY A 153 -24.41 5.54 4.38
N ARG A 154 -23.42 6.33 3.93
CA ARG A 154 -22.55 7.19 4.76
C ARG A 154 -22.28 8.56 4.14
N GLU A 155 -23.00 8.91 3.09
CA GLU A 155 -22.84 10.13 2.30
C GLU A 155 -23.13 11.38 3.15
N ASP A 156 -24.10 11.27 4.06
CA ASP A 156 -24.53 12.35 4.95
C ASP A 156 -23.54 12.58 6.10
N GLU A 157 -23.06 11.52 6.76
CA GLU A 157 -21.99 11.65 7.77
C GLU A 157 -20.68 12.14 7.16
N ALA A 158 -20.34 11.67 5.94
CA ALA A 158 -19.19 12.16 5.21
C ALA A 158 -19.32 13.66 4.90
N ARG A 159 -20.49 14.13 4.44
CA ARG A 159 -20.76 15.56 4.18
C ARG A 159 -20.66 16.38 5.46
N ALA A 160 -21.34 15.96 6.52
CA ALA A 160 -21.34 16.62 7.83
C ALA A 160 -19.93 16.73 8.44
N ILE A 161 -19.03 15.77 8.16
CA ILE A 161 -17.63 15.84 8.59
C ILE A 161 -16.78 16.71 7.65
N LEU A 162 -17.00 16.66 6.33
CA LEU A 162 -16.30 17.53 5.37
C LEU A 162 -16.50 19.01 5.70
N GLU A 163 -17.70 19.42 6.12
CA GLU A 163 -18.00 20.77 6.62
C GLU A 163 -17.08 21.20 7.78
N PHE A 164 -16.81 20.31 8.74
CA PHE A 164 -15.90 20.60 9.86
C PHE A 164 -14.43 20.69 9.41
N LEU A 165 -14.04 19.92 8.41
CA LEU A 165 -12.70 19.93 7.84
C LEU A 165 -12.46 21.14 6.91
N LEU A 166 -13.51 21.69 6.31
CA LEU A 166 -13.46 22.69 5.22
C LEU A 166 -14.40 23.92 5.45
N PRO A 167 -14.47 24.54 6.64
CA PRO A 167 -15.50 25.56 6.94
C PRO A 167 -15.35 26.88 6.18
N ASP A 168 -14.23 27.13 5.49
CA ASP A 168 -14.02 28.31 4.65
C ASP A 168 -14.70 28.19 3.26
N GLY A 169 -15.39 27.06 2.99
CA GLY A 169 -16.10 26.78 1.74
C GLY A 169 -17.42 27.54 1.59
N GLY A 170 -17.35 28.84 1.29
CA GLY A 170 -18.53 29.69 1.10
C GLY A 170 -19.36 29.40 -0.16
N ASN A 171 -20.68 29.58 -0.02
CA ASN A 171 -21.79 29.41 -0.98
C ASN A 171 -22.25 27.97 -1.29
N ASP A 172 -23.57 27.78 -1.17
CA ASP A 172 -24.30 26.59 -1.57
C ASP A 172 -24.17 26.24 -3.07
N ASN A 173 -24.55 24.99 -3.40
CA ASN A 173 -24.79 24.46 -4.75
C ASN A 173 -23.56 24.14 -5.63
N GLN A 174 -22.33 24.06 -5.11
CA GLN A 174 -21.21 23.39 -5.81
C GLN A 174 -20.37 22.45 -4.92
N ILE A 175 -20.94 21.30 -4.55
CA ILE A 175 -20.17 20.13 -4.11
C ILE A 175 -19.74 19.34 -5.37
N PRO A 176 -18.45 19.00 -5.56
CA PRO A 176 -18.02 18.18 -6.69
C PRO A 176 -18.59 16.75 -6.62
N GLY A 177 -19.05 16.21 -7.75
CA GLY A 177 -19.58 14.84 -7.92
C GLY A 177 -18.54 13.70 -7.77
N ALA A 178 -17.62 13.83 -6.81
CA ALA A 178 -16.54 12.89 -6.52
C ALA A 178 -16.94 11.79 -5.51
N ILE A 179 -18.17 11.82 -5.00
CA ILE A 179 -18.75 10.74 -4.16
C ILE A 179 -19.58 9.78 -5.04
N GLU A 180 -20.31 10.29 -6.03
CA GLU A 180 -21.17 9.48 -6.92
C GLU A 180 -20.39 8.55 -7.88
N ASN A 181 -19.13 8.87 -8.18
CA ASN A 181 -18.33 8.15 -9.18
C ASN A 181 -17.59 6.90 -8.61
N GLY A 182 -18.12 6.29 -7.55
CA GLY A 182 -17.72 4.99 -7.01
C GLY A 182 -18.22 3.77 -7.82
N HIS A 183 -18.24 3.88 -9.14
CA HIS A 183 -18.71 2.85 -10.09
C HIS A 183 -20.03 2.15 -9.71
N VAL A 184 -21.11 2.93 -9.57
CA VAL A 184 -22.47 2.37 -9.64
C VAL A 184 -22.77 1.95 -11.08
N PHE A 185 -22.94 0.66 -11.32
CA PHE A 185 -23.61 0.18 -12.54
C PHE A 185 -25.11 0.45 -12.42
N ALA A 186 -25.53 1.66 -12.78
CA ALA A 186 -26.93 1.92 -13.08
C ALA A 186 -27.30 1.06 -14.30
N ALA A 187 -28.24 0.14 -14.13
CA ALA A 187 -28.80 -0.60 -15.25
C ALA A 187 -29.61 0.39 -16.10
N ASN A 188 -29.17 0.62 -17.34
CA ASN A 188 -29.96 1.42 -18.27
C ASN A 188 -31.29 0.70 -18.57
N GLU A 189 -32.40 1.37 -18.27
CA GLU A 189 -33.70 1.06 -18.86
C GLU A 189 -33.62 1.28 -20.37
N ASN A 190 -33.27 0.23 -21.11
CA ASN A 190 -33.57 -0.04 -22.53
C ASN A 190 -32.79 -1.29 -22.93
N GLY A 191 -33.47 -2.44 -22.99
CA GLY A 191 -32.82 -3.71 -23.35
C GLY A 191 -32.71 -3.89 -24.86
N ASP A 192 -31.48 -4.05 -25.35
CA ASP A 192 -31.19 -4.84 -26.56
C ASP A 192 -29.72 -5.33 -26.54
N PRO A 193 -29.42 -6.59 -26.89
CA PRO A 193 -28.09 -7.17 -26.70
C PRO A 193 -27.16 -7.01 -27.90
N VAL A 194 -25.93 -6.54 -27.68
CA VAL A 194 -24.83 -6.63 -28.67
C VAL A 194 -24.04 -7.91 -28.43
N MET A 195 -24.50 -9.01 -29.05
CA MET A 195 -23.73 -10.25 -29.16
C MET A 195 -22.50 -10.04 -30.05
N ASN A 196 -21.36 -10.63 -29.67
CA ASN A 196 -20.21 -10.79 -30.54
C ASN A 196 -19.78 -12.26 -30.47
N GLU A 197 -20.15 -13.03 -31.49
CA GLU A 197 -20.01 -14.49 -31.50
C GLU A 197 -18.56 -14.94 -31.67
N ASN A 198 -18.22 -16.09 -31.10
CA ASN A 198 -17.31 -17.05 -31.73
C ASN A 198 -17.55 -18.47 -31.18
N GLU A 199 -17.99 -19.35 -32.08
CA GLU A 199 -17.84 -20.82 -32.08
C GLU A 199 -18.56 -21.59 -30.94
N ARG A 200 -19.68 -22.33 -31.19
CA ARG A 200 -19.86 -23.56 -32.00
C ARG A 200 -19.26 -24.81 -31.33
N GLU A 201 -19.82 -26.02 -31.43
CA GLU A 201 -21.07 -26.56 -32.03
C GLU A 201 -21.32 -27.95 -31.36
N ALA A 202 -22.51 -28.54 -31.24
CA ALA A 202 -23.92 -28.12 -31.17
C ALA A 202 -24.79 -29.39 -30.89
N HIS A 203 -26.06 -29.29 -30.43
CA HIS A 203 -27.15 -30.20 -30.86
C HIS A 203 -28.56 -29.74 -30.45
N GLU A 204 -29.53 -29.99 -31.33
CA GLU A 204 -30.89 -29.44 -31.25
C GLU A 204 -31.90 -30.29 -30.46
N ASN A 205 -33.06 -29.73 -30.09
CA ASN A 205 -34.34 -29.98 -30.80
C ASN A 205 -35.56 -29.26 -30.19
N GLY A 206 -36.47 -28.77 -31.05
CA GLY A 206 -37.92 -28.77 -30.77
C GLY A 206 -38.61 -27.51 -30.19
N SER A 207 -38.93 -26.53 -31.04
CA SER A 207 -40.10 -25.62 -30.89
C SER A 207 -41.43 -26.39 -31.15
N PRO A 208 -42.67 -25.82 -31.19
CA PRO A 208 -43.14 -24.40 -31.13
C PRO A 208 -44.35 -24.19 -30.14
N ALA A 209 -45.10 -23.08 -30.08
CA ALA A 209 -44.88 -21.61 -30.14
C ALA A 209 -46.24 -20.89 -29.85
N GLY A 210 -46.25 -19.55 -29.73
CA GLY A 210 -47.43 -18.71 -29.44
C GLY A 210 -47.63 -18.48 -27.92
N GLY A 211 -48.04 -17.31 -27.42
CA GLY A 211 -48.76 -16.18 -28.03
C GLY A 211 -50.14 -16.05 -27.36
N GLU A 212 -50.68 -14.88 -27.02
CA GLU A 212 -50.28 -13.50 -27.28
C GLU A 212 -51.00 -12.53 -26.31
N ASN A 213 -50.52 -11.27 -26.18
CA ASN A 213 -51.28 -10.04 -25.88
C ASN A 213 -52.34 -9.92 -24.74
N GLY A 214 -52.19 -8.87 -23.92
CA GLY A 214 -53.34 -8.00 -23.53
C GLY A 214 -53.66 -7.81 -22.04
N GLY A 215 -53.43 -6.59 -21.52
CA GLY A 215 -54.22 -5.98 -20.43
C GLY A 215 -55.16 -4.89 -20.99
N PRO A 216 -55.57 -3.85 -20.22
CA PRO A 216 -55.48 -3.67 -18.77
C PRO A 216 -56.79 -3.09 -18.13
N GLY A 217 -56.80 -2.79 -16.82
CA GLY A 217 -57.43 -1.55 -16.34
C GLY A 217 -58.41 -1.54 -15.15
N ASN A 218 -58.05 -0.76 -14.12
CA ASN A 218 -58.89 0.14 -13.28
C ASN A 218 -60.11 -0.38 -12.47
N ARG A 219 -60.04 -0.12 -11.14
CA ARG A 219 -61.10 0.41 -10.22
C ARG A 219 -62.37 -0.47 -10.01
N GLY A 220 -62.95 -0.60 -8.81
CA GLY A 220 -62.72 0.06 -7.51
C GLY A 220 -64.08 0.39 -6.84
N LEU A 221 -64.11 0.63 -5.52
CA LEU A 221 -65.29 0.86 -4.67
C LEU A 221 -66.12 -0.43 -4.35
N ASP A 222 -66.78 -0.64 -3.20
CA ASP A 222 -66.65 -0.11 -1.81
C ASP A 222 -67.63 -0.89 -0.86
N VAL A 223 -67.40 -0.85 0.48
CA VAL A 223 -68.39 -0.71 1.61
C VAL A 223 -69.58 -1.73 1.71
N ASP A 224 -69.93 -2.40 2.83
CA ASP A 224 -69.44 -2.49 4.24
C ASP A 224 -69.95 -3.85 4.89
N GLU A 225 -70.33 -4.11 6.16
CA GLU A 225 -70.61 -3.31 7.39
C GLU A 225 -70.40 -4.08 8.73
N ASN A 226 -69.84 -3.38 9.73
CA ASN A 226 -70.01 -3.42 11.21
C ASN A 226 -70.25 -4.71 12.07
N GLY A 227 -69.50 -4.78 13.18
CA GLY A 227 -69.85 -5.51 14.43
C GLY A 227 -68.68 -5.76 15.40
N GLY A 228 -68.64 -5.09 16.58
CA GLY A 228 -67.69 -5.33 17.69
C GLY A 228 -68.43 -5.46 19.05
N PRO A 229 -67.85 -5.17 20.23
CA PRO A 229 -66.43 -4.91 20.61
C PRO A 229 -65.97 -5.70 21.89
N GLU A 230 -64.87 -5.28 22.57
CA GLU A 230 -64.51 -5.55 24.00
C GLU A 230 -64.17 -7.02 24.42
N ASP A 231 -63.32 -7.36 25.41
CA ASP A 231 -62.27 -6.64 26.18
C ASP A 231 -61.32 -7.62 26.95
N GLU A 232 -60.24 -7.08 27.57
CA GLU A 232 -59.41 -7.60 28.72
C GLU A 232 -58.70 -8.99 28.66
N ASP A 233 -57.75 -9.37 29.55
CA ASP A 233 -56.49 -8.73 30.06
C ASP A 233 -55.65 -9.79 30.86
N GLY A 234 -54.45 -9.46 31.35
CA GLY A 234 -53.70 -10.22 32.38
C GLY A 234 -52.31 -10.74 31.93
N VAL A 235 -51.19 -10.02 32.05
CA VAL A 235 -50.46 -9.56 33.26
C VAL A 235 -49.75 -10.67 34.07
N TRP A 236 -48.42 -10.62 34.07
CA TRP A 236 -47.60 -10.70 35.29
C TRP A 236 -46.56 -9.58 35.24
N ALA A 237 -46.41 -8.83 36.32
CA ALA A 237 -45.51 -7.69 36.42
C ALA A 237 -44.56 -7.84 37.63
N ASN A 238 -43.52 -7.00 37.68
CA ASN A 238 -42.97 -6.53 38.95
C ASN A 238 -42.29 -5.18 38.73
N ASN A 239 -42.82 -4.15 39.38
CA ASN A 239 -42.23 -2.81 39.41
C ASN A 239 -41.21 -2.72 40.54
N HIS A 240 -40.32 -1.73 40.49
CA HIS A 240 -40.49 -0.57 41.36
C HIS A 240 -39.56 0.59 41.00
N GLU A 241 -40.04 1.80 41.27
CA GLU A 241 -39.36 3.05 41.03
C GLU A 241 -38.25 3.32 42.06
N ASN A 242 -37.32 4.21 41.69
CA ASN A 242 -36.71 5.15 42.62
C ASN A 242 -36.39 6.44 41.84
N GLU A 243 -37.42 7.25 41.62
CA GLU A 243 -37.23 8.61 41.13
C GLU A 243 -36.58 9.45 42.25
N ALA A 244 -35.39 9.98 41.99
CA ALA A 244 -34.93 11.20 42.64
C ALA A 244 -35.32 12.38 41.72
N PRO A 245 -35.80 13.51 42.25
CA PRO A 245 -36.41 14.55 41.44
C PRO A 245 -35.40 15.17 40.47
N VAL A 246 -35.71 15.10 39.18
CA VAL A 246 -35.22 16.06 38.20
C VAL A 246 -35.96 17.36 38.49
N GLU A 247 -35.36 18.24 39.29
CA GLU A 247 -35.78 19.64 39.31
C GLU A 247 -35.60 20.23 37.90
N ASP A 248 -36.54 21.09 37.48
CA ASP A 248 -36.50 21.88 36.24
C ASP A 248 -35.39 22.95 36.25
N ASN A 249 -34.15 22.52 36.48
CA ASN A 249 -32.99 23.26 36.02
C ASN A 249 -32.83 22.99 34.53
N VAL A 250 -33.56 23.79 33.75
CA VAL A 250 -33.25 24.04 32.34
C VAL A 250 -31.89 24.72 32.27
N VAL A 251 -30.83 23.92 32.45
CA VAL A 251 -29.49 24.26 32.00
C VAL A 251 -29.55 24.18 30.48
N LEU A 252 -29.97 25.30 29.91
CA LEU A 252 -29.46 25.72 28.62
C LEU A 252 -27.93 25.65 28.70
N LEU A 253 -27.40 24.53 28.21
CA LEU A 253 -26.30 24.52 27.26
C LEU A 253 -26.92 24.99 25.93
N ASN A 254 -27.43 26.22 25.84
CA ASN A 254 -26.62 27.36 25.46
C ASN A 254 -25.52 26.93 24.50
N GLU A 255 -25.65 27.42 23.27
CA GLU A 255 -24.55 27.68 22.34
C GLU A 255 -23.68 28.83 22.89
N ASN A 256 -23.31 28.75 24.17
CA ASN A 256 -22.17 29.44 24.71
C ASN A 256 -20.99 28.95 23.88
N GLN A 257 -20.53 29.83 23.01
CA GLN A 257 -19.17 29.79 22.50
C GLN A 257 -18.25 29.60 23.72
N VAL A 258 -17.78 28.37 23.93
CA VAL A 258 -16.55 28.16 24.68
C VAL A 258 -15.53 28.94 23.87
N ALA A 259 -15.18 30.13 24.37
CA ALA A 259 -14.31 31.06 23.66
C ALA A 259 -13.06 30.27 23.25
N MET A 260 -12.89 30.06 21.94
CA MET A 260 -11.81 29.21 21.46
C MET A 260 -10.51 29.89 21.85
N ASN A 261 -9.79 29.30 22.83
CA ASN A 261 -8.39 29.61 23.04
C ASN A 261 -7.72 29.49 21.68
N GLN A 262 -7.18 30.60 21.17
CA GLN A 262 -6.74 30.73 19.77
C GLN A 262 -5.44 29.94 19.48
N GLU A 263 -5.12 28.97 20.33
CA GLU A 263 -3.89 28.17 20.41
C GLU A 263 -4.14 26.64 20.37
N GLU A 264 -5.39 26.14 20.48
CA GLU A 264 -5.69 24.70 20.38
C GLU A 264 -6.31 24.32 19.02
N ILE A 265 -5.80 23.25 18.38
CA ILE A 265 -6.34 22.73 17.11
C ILE A 265 -7.72 22.09 17.32
N PRO A 266 -8.72 22.35 16.46
CA PRO A 266 -10.00 21.65 16.50
C PRO A 266 -9.86 20.14 16.28
N VAL A 267 -10.27 19.37 17.29
CA VAL A 267 -10.34 17.90 17.30
C VAL A 267 -11.77 17.45 16.97
N LEU A 268 -11.93 16.61 15.96
CA LEU A 268 -13.15 15.83 15.71
C LEU A 268 -12.97 14.42 16.27
N SER A 269 -13.93 13.92 17.05
CA SER A 269 -13.96 12.52 17.47
C SER A 269 -15.13 11.78 16.84
N ILE A 270 -14.83 10.74 16.05
CA ILE A 270 -15.81 9.80 15.50
C ILE A 270 -15.96 8.65 16.50
N VAL A 271 -17.13 8.58 17.15
CA VAL A 271 -17.43 7.64 18.24
C VAL A 271 -18.53 6.69 17.80
N GLY A 272 -18.41 5.40 18.14
CA GLY A 272 -19.40 4.39 17.80
C GLY A 272 -18.91 2.96 18.06
N MET A 273 -19.81 2.00 17.93
CA MET A 273 -19.56 0.59 18.27
C MET A 273 -18.44 -0.06 17.43
N PRO A 274 -17.88 -1.22 17.87
CA PRO A 274 -17.00 -2.02 17.03
C PRO A 274 -17.68 -2.44 15.72
N GLY A 275 -16.94 -2.45 14.60
CA GLY A 275 -17.47 -2.85 13.28
C GLY A 275 -18.42 -1.86 12.58
N VAL A 276 -18.79 -0.72 13.21
CA VAL A 276 -19.77 0.25 12.67
C VAL A 276 -19.25 1.10 11.47
N GLY A 277 -17.95 1.02 11.15
CA GLY A 277 -17.35 1.69 9.99
C GLY A 277 -16.55 2.97 10.25
N LYS A 278 -16.24 3.32 11.51
CA LYS A 278 -15.50 4.55 11.90
C LYS A 278 -14.23 4.79 11.07
N THR A 279 -13.36 3.77 11.05
CA THR A 279 -12.08 3.79 10.32
C THR A 279 -12.30 3.92 8.82
N THR A 280 -13.30 3.22 8.25
CA THR A 280 -13.68 3.33 6.83
C THR A 280 -14.10 4.75 6.45
N LEU A 281 -14.96 5.38 7.27
CA LEU A 281 -15.40 6.76 7.07
C LEU A 281 -14.22 7.75 7.15
N ALA A 282 -13.38 7.62 8.18
CA ALA A 282 -12.17 8.42 8.31
C ALA A 282 -11.18 8.21 7.15
N GLN A 283 -11.04 6.99 6.61
CA GLN A 283 -10.20 6.69 5.45
C GLN A 283 -10.77 7.27 4.15
N LEU A 284 -12.09 7.25 3.95
CA LEU A 284 -12.76 7.90 2.82
C LEU A 284 -12.52 9.41 2.84
N LEU A 285 -12.69 10.04 4.01
CA LEU A 285 -12.42 11.47 4.22
C LEU A 285 -10.95 11.82 3.98
N PHE A 286 -10.01 11.08 4.58
CA PHE A 286 -8.57 11.29 4.43
C PHE A 286 -8.09 11.09 2.98
N ASN A 287 -8.80 10.28 2.18
CA ASN A 287 -8.51 10.04 0.78
C ASN A 287 -9.33 10.87 -0.22
N CYS A 288 -10.36 11.59 0.23
CA CYS A 288 -11.16 12.47 -0.61
C CYS A 288 -10.26 13.52 -1.29
N LYS A 289 -10.48 13.79 -2.58
CA LYS A 289 -9.67 14.75 -3.34
C LYS A 289 -9.68 16.15 -2.69
N THR A 290 -10.86 16.67 -2.33
CA THR A 290 -11.01 17.99 -1.70
C THR A 290 -10.23 18.10 -0.38
N VAL A 291 -10.07 17.00 0.35
CA VAL A 291 -9.24 16.93 1.58
C VAL A 291 -7.76 16.80 1.24
N LYS A 292 -7.39 16.03 0.20
CA LYS A 292 -6.01 15.96 -0.29
C LYS A 292 -5.47 17.31 -0.74
N ASP A 293 -6.30 18.11 -1.40
CA ASP A 293 -5.90 19.39 -2.00
C ASP A 293 -5.88 20.55 -0.97
N ASN A 294 -6.52 20.41 0.20
CA ASN A 294 -6.65 21.46 1.23
C ASN A 294 -5.64 21.39 2.40
N PHE A 295 -4.95 20.27 2.59
CA PHE A 295 -4.01 20.07 3.72
C PHE A 295 -2.60 19.75 3.20
N ASN A 296 -1.62 20.61 3.50
CA ASN A 296 -0.24 20.46 3.03
C ASN A 296 0.40 19.14 3.49
N LEU A 297 0.10 18.74 4.72
CA LEU A 297 0.57 17.50 5.32
C LEU A 297 -0.61 16.71 5.87
N ARG A 298 -0.65 15.41 5.57
CA ARG A 298 -1.71 14.48 6.01
C ARG A 298 -1.06 13.23 6.58
N VAL A 299 -1.28 12.97 7.87
CA VAL A 299 -0.65 11.86 8.61
C VAL A 299 -1.73 10.97 9.22
N TRP A 300 -1.53 9.65 9.15
CA TRP A 300 -2.40 8.64 9.75
C TRP A 300 -1.59 7.76 10.71
N ILE A 301 -2.08 7.57 11.93
CA ILE A 301 -1.48 6.69 12.93
C ILE A 301 -2.57 5.86 13.59
N HIS A 302 -2.47 4.54 13.45
CA HIS A 302 -3.22 3.58 14.27
C HIS A 302 -2.53 3.47 15.64
N VAL A 303 -3.32 3.44 16.72
CA VAL A 303 -2.82 3.51 18.10
C VAL A 303 -3.14 2.21 18.84
N SER A 304 -2.15 1.64 19.52
CA SER A 304 -2.30 0.43 20.33
C SER A 304 -3.17 0.67 21.57
N GLU A 305 -3.80 -0.39 22.09
CA GLU A 305 -4.54 -0.37 23.36
C GLU A 305 -3.65 0.08 24.53
N GLU A 306 -2.39 -0.36 24.54
CA GLU A 306 -1.35 0.24 25.39
C GLU A 306 -0.84 1.55 24.77
N PHE A 307 -1.03 2.67 25.49
CA PHE A 307 -0.74 4.02 25.02
C PHE A 307 0.53 4.57 25.67
N ASP A 308 1.67 4.42 24.99
CA ASP A 308 2.92 5.11 25.33
C ASP A 308 3.07 6.41 24.51
N VAL A 309 3.16 7.54 25.22
CA VAL A 309 3.27 8.89 24.61
C VAL A 309 4.53 9.04 23.76
N LEU A 310 5.65 8.44 24.17
CA LEU A 310 6.93 8.51 23.47
C LEU A 310 6.94 7.61 22.23
N LYS A 311 6.26 6.45 22.26
CA LYS A 311 6.01 5.56 21.11
C LYS A 311 5.17 6.27 20.05
N VAL A 312 4.03 6.86 20.43
CA VAL A 312 3.19 7.63 19.50
C VAL A 312 3.95 8.87 18.99
N THR A 313 4.71 9.57 19.83
CA THR A 313 5.56 10.70 19.41
C THR A 313 6.64 10.29 18.40
N LYS A 314 7.30 9.13 18.59
CA LYS A 314 8.24 8.55 17.60
C LYS A 314 7.54 8.22 16.28
N LEU A 315 6.31 7.68 16.32
CA LEU A 315 5.51 7.40 15.13
C LEU A 315 5.12 8.70 14.39
N ILE A 316 4.76 9.76 15.11
CA ILE A 316 4.52 11.10 14.53
C ILE A 316 5.78 11.59 13.81
N TYR A 317 6.92 11.64 14.51
CA TYR A 317 8.18 12.11 13.94
C TYR A 317 8.55 11.38 12.64
N HIS A 318 8.43 10.05 12.62
CA HIS A 318 8.76 9.28 11.42
C HIS A 318 7.82 9.52 10.24
N ASN A 319 6.51 9.70 10.46
CA ASN A 319 5.58 9.98 9.35
C ASN A 319 5.69 11.45 8.87
N VAL A 320 5.89 12.41 9.77
CA VAL A 320 6.10 13.83 9.42
C VAL A 320 7.40 14.00 8.61
N ILE A 321 8.53 13.50 9.09
CA ILE A 321 9.83 13.68 8.42
C ILE A 321 9.97 12.86 7.14
N SER A 322 9.27 11.73 7.00
CA SER A 322 9.34 10.90 5.78
C SER A 322 8.39 11.36 4.67
N GLY A 323 7.41 12.22 4.95
CA GLY A 323 6.45 12.71 3.95
C GLY A 323 7.03 13.72 2.96
N ASP A 324 7.96 14.56 3.42
CA ASP A 324 8.34 15.81 2.75
C ASP A 324 9.62 15.71 1.87
N CYS A 325 10.04 14.52 1.42
CA CYS A 325 11.32 14.45 0.68
C CYS A 325 11.50 13.36 -0.40
N PRO A 326 11.56 13.77 -1.68
CA PRO A 326 12.09 12.96 -2.79
C PRO A 326 13.60 13.15 -3.06
N THR A 327 14.25 14.20 -2.52
CA THR A 327 15.50 14.75 -3.09
C THR A 327 16.68 15.03 -2.12
N LEU A 328 16.55 14.82 -0.80
CA LEU A 328 17.70 14.92 0.11
C LEU A 328 18.57 13.66 0.04
N GLU A 329 19.90 13.85 0.11
CA GLU A 329 20.83 12.72 0.21
C GLU A 329 20.50 11.82 1.42
N LEU A 330 20.53 10.50 1.18
CA LEU A 330 20.44 9.44 2.19
C LEU A 330 21.29 9.72 3.43
N ASN A 331 22.48 10.30 3.24
CA ASN A 331 23.43 10.63 4.31
C ASN A 331 22.88 11.64 5.33
N LYS A 332 22.12 12.67 4.90
CA LYS A 332 21.56 13.68 5.81
C LYS A 332 20.36 13.14 6.59
N LEU A 333 19.46 12.41 5.92
CA LEU A 333 18.32 11.73 6.53
C LEU A 333 18.77 10.71 7.59
N GLN A 334 19.83 9.96 7.31
CA GLN A 334 20.37 8.97 8.24
C GLN A 334 20.90 9.62 9.54
N VAL A 335 21.52 10.80 9.47
CA VAL A 335 22.01 11.53 10.65
C VAL A 335 20.88 12.15 11.47
N SER A 336 19.87 12.78 10.84
CA SER A 336 18.76 13.39 11.57
C SER A 336 17.92 12.35 12.32
N LEU A 337 17.60 11.24 11.66
CA LEU A 337 16.90 10.08 12.24
C LEU A 337 17.70 9.46 13.40
N GLN A 338 19.02 9.29 13.26
CA GLN A 338 19.85 8.65 14.28
C GLN A 338 19.85 9.40 15.62
N ALA A 339 19.85 10.74 15.57
CA ALA A 339 19.76 11.61 16.76
C ALA A 339 18.37 11.61 17.41
N ALA A 340 17.29 11.59 16.61
CA ALA A 340 15.90 11.65 17.07
C ALA A 340 15.43 10.44 17.91
N GLN A 341 16.31 9.47 18.13
CA GLN A 341 16.00 8.22 18.84
C GLN A 341 16.97 7.94 20.00
N THR A 342 17.96 8.83 20.20
CA THR A 342 18.61 9.06 21.50
C THR A 342 18.05 10.32 22.17
N ALA A 343 17.23 11.08 21.44
CA ALA A 343 16.38 12.13 21.97
C ALA A 343 15.50 11.63 23.12
N ASP A 344 15.33 12.48 24.12
CA ASP A 344 14.22 12.37 25.06
C ASP A 344 12.90 12.78 24.38
N LEU A 345 11.80 12.72 25.12
CA LEU A 345 10.50 13.13 24.61
C LEU A 345 10.52 14.60 24.14
N ASN A 346 11.20 15.49 24.87
CA ASN A 346 11.24 16.92 24.57
C ASN A 346 11.95 17.21 23.24
N MET A 347 13.13 16.63 23.01
CA MET A 347 13.87 16.83 21.75
C MET A 347 13.12 16.25 20.54
N LEU A 348 12.37 15.15 20.72
CA LEU A 348 11.46 14.66 19.68
C LEU A 348 10.33 15.65 19.41
N GLN A 349 9.69 16.17 20.45
CA GLN A 349 8.58 17.11 20.35
C GLN A 349 8.99 18.42 19.68
N VAL A 350 10.13 19.01 20.05
CA VAL A 350 10.68 20.22 19.41
C VAL A 350 10.92 20.00 17.92
N ARG A 351 11.49 18.86 17.51
CA ARG A 351 11.73 18.58 16.08
C ARG A 351 10.48 18.30 15.27
N ILE A 352 9.43 17.77 15.89
CA ILE A 352 8.11 17.66 15.25
C ILE A 352 7.53 19.07 15.08
N GLN A 353 7.61 19.92 16.11
CA GLN A 353 7.16 21.31 16.09
C GLN A 353 7.87 22.12 15.00
N GLU A 354 9.21 22.06 14.92
CA GLU A 354 10.02 22.62 13.81
C GLU A 354 9.53 22.16 12.43
N ALA A 355 9.29 20.86 12.25
CA ALA A 355 8.90 20.28 10.97
C ALA A 355 7.42 20.55 10.59
N LEU A 356 6.57 20.91 11.55
CA LEU A 356 5.16 21.24 11.37
C LEU A 356 4.89 22.75 11.31
N ARG A 357 5.83 23.59 11.76
CA ARG A 357 5.69 25.05 11.91
C ARG A 357 5.19 25.69 10.61
N GLY A 358 4.01 26.30 10.67
CA GLY A 358 3.37 26.96 9.52
C GLY A 358 2.76 26.05 8.43
N LYS A 359 2.66 24.73 8.63
CA LYS A 359 1.97 23.81 7.69
C LYS A 359 0.52 23.58 8.12
N LYS A 360 -0.41 23.49 7.15
CA LYS A 360 -1.82 23.12 7.39
C LYS A 360 -1.92 21.59 7.45
N LEU A 361 -2.08 21.06 8.65
CA LEU A 361 -2.02 19.63 8.97
C LEU A 361 -3.42 19.00 9.07
N LEU A 362 -3.61 17.83 8.46
CA LEU A 362 -4.63 16.87 8.86
C LEU A 362 -3.97 15.69 9.56
N PHE A 363 -4.35 15.45 10.81
CA PHE A 363 -3.77 14.40 11.65
C PHE A 363 -4.85 13.40 12.08
N VAL A 364 -4.71 12.13 11.70
CA VAL A 364 -5.68 11.07 12.06
C VAL A 364 -5.06 10.11 13.07
N LEU A 365 -5.75 9.95 14.19
CA LEU A 365 -5.49 8.96 15.24
C LEU A 365 -6.61 7.92 15.24
N ASP A 366 -6.27 6.66 14.97
CA ASP A 366 -7.25 5.59 14.72
C ASP A 366 -7.24 4.54 15.85
N ASP A 367 -8.45 4.20 16.31
CA ASP A 367 -8.84 3.36 17.45
C ASP A 367 -8.15 3.71 18.79
N ILE A 368 -8.30 4.95 19.27
CA ILE A 368 -7.79 5.36 20.59
C ILE A 368 -8.69 4.84 21.73
N TRP A 369 -8.03 4.21 22.71
CA TRP A 369 -8.63 3.69 23.94
C TRP A 369 -8.28 4.49 25.21
N ASN A 370 -7.29 5.39 25.14
CA ASN A 370 -6.67 6.00 26.32
C ASN A 370 -7.50 7.17 26.92
N GLU A 371 -7.84 7.07 28.20
CA GLU A 371 -8.56 8.09 28.98
C GLU A 371 -7.64 9.00 29.83
N SER A 372 -6.31 8.85 29.73
CA SER A 372 -5.34 9.70 30.43
C SER A 372 -5.21 11.08 29.76
N PHE A 373 -5.87 12.09 30.34
CA PHE A 373 -5.72 13.50 29.94
C PHE A 373 -4.25 13.95 29.91
N ASN A 374 -3.45 13.52 30.90
CA ASN A 374 -2.02 13.87 30.99
C ASN A 374 -1.22 13.34 29.79
N HIS A 375 -1.54 12.14 29.29
CA HIS A 375 -0.90 11.60 28.09
C HIS A 375 -1.28 12.39 26.83
N TRP A 376 -2.51 12.91 26.76
CA TRP A 376 -2.98 13.73 25.65
C TRP A 376 -2.39 15.15 25.66
N ASP A 377 -2.33 15.81 26.82
CA ASP A 377 -1.65 17.10 26.97
C ASP A 377 -0.20 17.01 26.47
N VAL A 378 0.54 16.00 26.92
CA VAL A 378 1.93 15.80 26.50
C VAL A 378 2.01 15.50 25.01
N LEU A 379 1.14 14.64 24.45
CA LEU A 379 1.16 14.31 23.02
C LEU A 379 0.83 15.52 22.13
N LYS A 380 -0.01 16.46 22.60
CA LYS A 380 -0.41 17.65 21.82
C LYS A 380 0.69 18.71 21.65
N ARG A 381 1.71 18.72 22.51
CA ARG A 381 2.71 19.81 22.58
C ARG A 381 3.39 20.20 21.25
N PRO A 382 3.73 19.26 20.34
CA PRO A 382 4.36 19.63 19.07
C PRO A 382 3.48 20.40 18.10
N PHE A 383 2.16 20.34 18.27
CA PHE A 383 1.21 20.86 17.30
C PHE A 383 0.82 22.33 17.55
N LYS A 384 1.47 23.03 18.50
CA LYS A 384 1.15 24.42 18.82
C LYS A 384 1.40 25.39 17.65
N ASP A 385 2.39 25.13 16.82
CA ASP A 385 2.89 26.08 15.81
C ASP A 385 2.38 25.77 14.39
N VAL A 386 1.37 24.90 14.24
CA VAL A 386 0.79 24.56 12.93
C VAL A 386 0.02 25.75 12.34
N ALA A 387 -0.22 25.74 11.03
CA ALA A 387 -1.04 26.78 10.41
C ALA A 387 -2.51 26.71 10.88
N SER A 388 -3.12 27.89 11.01
CA SER A 388 -4.57 28.05 11.19
C SER A 388 -5.35 27.28 10.14
N GLY A 389 -6.40 26.57 10.56
CA GLY A 389 -7.16 25.67 9.68
C GLY A 389 -6.68 24.22 9.65
N SER A 390 -5.63 23.88 10.43
CA SER A 390 -5.28 22.47 10.72
C SER A 390 -6.41 21.75 11.48
N ARG A 391 -6.44 20.40 11.41
CA ARG A 391 -7.49 19.56 11.98
C ARG A 391 -6.94 18.23 12.52
N ILE A 392 -7.53 17.76 13.61
CA ILE A 392 -7.30 16.40 14.14
C ILE A 392 -8.59 15.59 13.98
N ILE A 393 -8.50 14.36 13.47
CA ILE A 393 -9.57 13.36 13.51
C ILE A 393 -9.12 12.25 14.45
N LEU A 394 -10.01 11.83 15.35
CA LEU A 394 -9.80 10.73 16.28
C LEU A 394 -10.94 9.71 16.10
N THR A 395 -10.65 8.42 15.93
CA THR A 395 -11.67 7.36 16.02
C THR A 395 -11.57 6.66 17.38
N SER A 396 -12.72 6.39 18.00
CA SER A 396 -12.76 5.66 19.28
C SER A 396 -14.05 4.87 19.46
N ARG A 397 -14.01 3.90 20.36
CA ARG A 397 -15.17 3.10 20.80
C ARG A 397 -15.90 3.75 21.98
N SER A 398 -15.28 4.70 22.69
CA SER A 398 -15.86 5.32 23.89
C SER A 398 -16.00 6.85 23.80
N ILE A 399 -17.06 7.38 24.40
CA ILE A 399 -17.31 8.82 24.51
C ILE A 399 -16.43 9.48 25.58
N SER A 400 -16.01 8.74 26.62
CA SER A 400 -15.08 9.19 27.66
C SER A 400 -13.74 9.62 27.05
N VAL A 401 -13.21 8.84 26.10
CA VAL A 401 -12.01 9.18 25.33
C VAL A 401 -12.21 10.50 24.57
N ALA A 402 -13.33 10.68 23.87
CA ALA A 402 -13.62 11.92 23.14
C ALA A 402 -13.64 13.16 24.07
N SER A 403 -14.24 13.03 25.26
CA SER A 403 -14.27 14.07 26.29
C SER A 403 -12.88 14.34 26.88
N THR A 404 -12.12 13.31 27.24
CA THR A 404 -10.70 13.41 27.68
C THR A 404 -9.85 14.14 26.64
N MET A 405 -10.08 13.83 25.36
CA MET A 405 -9.32 14.41 24.25
C MET A 405 -9.76 15.85 23.92
N ARG A 406 -10.73 16.42 24.65
CA ARG A 406 -11.34 17.74 24.39
C ARG A 406 -11.81 17.89 22.95
N ALA A 407 -12.55 16.90 22.44
CA ALA A 407 -13.11 16.95 21.09
C ALA A 407 -14.00 18.20 20.91
N ALA A 408 -13.63 19.08 19.98
CA ALA A 408 -14.39 20.26 19.62
C ALA A 408 -15.70 19.92 18.88
N ARG A 409 -15.76 18.74 18.26
CA ARG A 409 -16.99 18.10 17.78
C ARG A 409 -16.91 16.60 18.06
N ILE A 410 -17.97 16.03 18.64
CA ILE A 410 -18.16 14.58 18.73
C ILE A 410 -19.20 14.20 17.68
N HIS A 411 -18.87 13.22 16.85
CA HIS A 411 -19.75 12.67 15.83
C HIS A 411 -20.05 11.21 16.18
N HIS A 412 -21.28 10.95 16.61
CA HIS A 412 -21.77 9.60 16.88
C HIS A 412 -22.17 8.95 15.56
N LEU A 413 -21.42 7.93 15.13
CA LEU A 413 -21.67 7.21 13.89
C LEU A 413 -22.72 6.12 14.15
N PRO A 414 -23.95 6.24 13.61
CA PRO A 414 -25.03 5.27 13.86
C PRO A 414 -24.77 3.94 13.14
N CYS A 415 -25.58 2.92 13.40
CA CYS A 415 -25.69 1.78 12.49
C CYS A 415 -26.22 2.23 11.11
N LEU A 416 -26.03 1.41 10.08
CA LEU A 416 -26.66 1.61 8.76
C LEU A 416 -28.19 1.46 8.86
N SER A 417 -28.91 2.07 7.91
CA SER A 417 -30.33 1.74 7.71
C SER A 417 -30.50 0.28 7.28
N GLU A 418 -31.70 -0.26 7.41
CA GLU A 418 -32.01 -1.61 6.93
C GLU A 418 -31.76 -1.78 5.43
N ASN A 419 -32.02 -0.74 4.62
CA ASN A 419 -31.79 -0.75 3.17
C ASN A 419 -30.30 -0.75 2.82
N ASP A 420 -29.49 0.09 3.48
CA ASP A 420 -28.05 0.16 3.23
C ASP A 420 -27.35 -1.10 3.75
N CYS A 421 -27.77 -1.61 4.91
CA CYS A 421 -27.30 -2.88 5.46
C CYS A 421 -27.67 -4.07 4.57
N TRP A 422 -28.85 -4.04 3.93
CA TRP A 422 -29.25 -5.06 2.95
C TRP A 422 -28.44 -4.97 1.66
N SER A 423 -28.25 -3.77 1.10
CA SER A 423 -27.46 -3.56 -0.13
C SER A 423 -25.99 -3.97 0.07
N LEU A 424 -25.42 -3.66 1.24
CA LEU A 424 -24.09 -4.10 1.64
C LEU A 424 -24.02 -5.63 1.85
N PHE A 425 -25.06 -6.26 2.38
CA PHE A 425 -25.14 -7.72 2.46
C PHE A 425 -25.22 -8.36 1.06
N ILE A 426 -26.15 -7.93 0.22
CA ILE A 426 -26.39 -8.46 -1.13
C ILE A 426 -25.14 -8.39 -2.01
N SER A 427 -24.41 -7.26 -1.97
CA SER A 427 -23.15 -7.09 -2.71
C SER A 427 -22.03 -8.06 -2.29
N HIS A 428 -22.15 -8.73 -1.14
CA HIS A 428 -21.24 -9.77 -0.66
C HIS A 428 -21.84 -11.19 -0.71
N ALA A 429 -23.17 -11.33 -0.75
CA ALA A 429 -23.89 -12.59 -0.62
C ALA A 429 -24.34 -13.21 -1.95
N CYS A 430 -24.71 -12.37 -2.94
CA CYS A 430 -25.41 -12.85 -4.14
C CYS A 430 -24.48 -13.09 -5.33
N ARG A 431 -24.85 -14.09 -6.15
CA ARG A 431 -24.33 -14.23 -7.53
C ARG A 431 -25.23 -13.43 -8.48
N PRO A 432 -24.72 -12.87 -9.59
CA PRO A 432 -25.55 -12.13 -10.54
C PRO A 432 -26.72 -12.98 -11.06
N GLY A 433 -27.95 -12.47 -10.93
CA GLY A 433 -29.18 -13.14 -11.39
C GLY A 433 -29.99 -13.88 -10.31
N ILE A 434 -29.67 -13.73 -9.01
CA ILE A 434 -30.51 -14.19 -7.89
C ILE A 434 -31.19 -12.97 -7.25
N ASP A 435 -32.51 -13.01 -7.06
CA ASP A 435 -33.29 -11.96 -6.39
C ASP A 435 -33.89 -12.47 -5.06
N LEU A 436 -33.17 -12.20 -3.96
CA LEU A 436 -33.63 -12.58 -2.62
C LEU A 436 -34.79 -11.71 -2.10
N ASP A 437 -35.05 -10.54 -2.70
CA ASP A 437 -36.13 -9.64 -2.25
C ASP A 437 -37.52 -10.14 -2.67
N THR A 438 -37.64 -10.86 -3.79
CA THR A 438 -38.89 -11.50 -4.21
C THR A 438 -39.02 -12.96 -3.79
N GLU A 439 -37.91 -13.73 -3.71
CA GLU A 439 -37.98 -15.17 -3.41
C GLU A 439 -38.04 -15.50 -1.91
N HIS A 440 -37.41 -14.70 -1.03
CA HIS A 440 -37.23 -15.08 0.39
C HIS A 440 -37.34 -13.89 1.40
N PRO A 441 -38.50 -13.21 1.52
CA PRO A 441 -38.68 -12.05 2.39
C PRO A 441 -38.44 -12.33 3.90
N GLU A 442 -38.85 -13.49 4.42
CA GLU A 442 -38.60 -13.88 5.83
C GLU A 442 -37.10 -14.05 6.15
N LEU A 443 -36.29 -14.39 5.13
CA LEU A 443 -34.85 -14.57 5.24
C LEU A 443 -34.15 -13.21 5.38
N LYS A 444 -34.64 -12.19 4.65
CA LYS A 444 -34.17 -10.80 4.73
C LYS A 444 -34.32 -10.22 6.13
N GLU A 445 -35.49 -10.33 6.75
CA GLU A 445 -35.71 -9.84 8.12
C GLU A 445 -34.76 -10.52 9.12
N ARG A 446 -34.62 -11.85 9.05
CA ARG A 446 -33.73 -12.63 9.93
C ARG A 446 -32.25 -12.27 9.74
N ILE A 447 -31.81 -12.03 8.51
CA ILE A 447 -30.45 -11.57 8.21
C ILE A 447 -30.21 -10.17 8.77
N LEU A 448 -31.10 -9.21 8.49
CA LEU A 448 -30.98 -7.84 8.99
C LEU A 448 -30.95 -7.79 10.52
N LYS A 449 -31.80 -8.58 11.18
CA LYS A 449 -31.84 -8.74 12.64
C LYS A 449 -30.56 -9.32 13.22
N LYS A 450 -29.91 -10.29 12.56
CA LYS A 450 -28.61 -10.85 12.99
C LYS A 450 -27.42 -9.94 12.64
N CYS A 451 -27.57 -9.05 11.65
CA CYS A 451 -26.57 -8.02 11.30
C CYS A 451 -26.65 -6.75 12.16
N SER A 452 -27.83 -6.41 12.71
CA SER A 452 -28.07 -5.24 13.56
C SER A 452 -27.55 -3.91 12.99
N GLY A 453 -27.60 -3.76 11.66
CA GLY A 453 -27.11 -2.57 10.94
C GLY A 453 -25.58 -2.35 10.99
N LEU A 454 -24.79 -3.33 11.43
CA LEU A 454 -23.33 -3.23 11.46
C LEU A 454 -22.71 -3.60 10.10
N PRO A 455 -21.97 -2.70 9.42
CA PRO A 455 -21.34 -2.99 8.12
C PRO A 455 -20.49 -4.26 8.12
N LEU A 456 -19.64 -4.43 9.15
CA LEU A 456 -18.77 -5.61 9.25
C LEU A 456 -19.58 -6.92 9.40
N ALA A 457 -20.75 -6.86 10.05
CA ALA A 457 -21.61 -8.04 10.18
C ALA A 457 -22.31 -8.38 8.87
N ALA A 458 -22.82 -7.39 8.14
CA ALA A 458 -23.39 -7.56 6.80
C ALA A 458 -22.37 -8.17 5.82
N THR A 459 -21.16 -7.60 5.75
CA THR A 459 -20.06 -8.13 4.94
C THR A 459 -19.65 -9.54 5.35
N ALA A 460 -19.43 -9.81 6.65
CA ALA A 460 -18.96 -11.12 7.11
C ALA A 460 -20.02 -12.23 6.99
N LEU A 461 -21.31 -11.90 7.17
CA LEU A 461 -22.41 -12.84 6.96
C LEU A 461 -22.64 -13.07 5.46
N GLY A 462 -22.61 -12.03 4.63
CA GLY A 462 -22.74 -12.16 3.17
C GLY A 462 -21.63 -13.03 2.57
N ALA A 463 -20.37 -12.73 2.87
CA ALA A 463 -19.22 -13.50 2.40
C ALA A 463 -19.15 -14.93 2.97
N LEU A 464 -19.78 -15.19 4.13
CA LEU A 464 -20.00 -16.54 4.66
C LEU A 464 -21.07 -17.28 3.83
N LEU A 465 -22.24 -16.67 3.65
CA LEU A 465 -23.38 -17.30 2.98
C LEU A 465 -23.15 -17.49 1.47
N TYR A 466 -22.37 -16.63 0.80
CA TYR A 466 -21.87 -16.84 -0.58
C TYR A 466 -21.08 -18.17 -0.75
N SER A 467 -20.52 -18.71 0.34
CA SER A 467 -19.79 -20.00 0.34
C SER A 467 -20.68 -21.23 0.59
N ILE A 468 -22.00 -21.04 0.62
CA ILE A 468 -23.04 -22.06 0.84
C ILE A 468 -24.00 -22.00 -0.35
N GLU A 469 -24.07 -23.07 -1.15
CA GLU A 469 -24.74 -23.03 -2.45
C GLU A 469 -26.26 -23.24 -2.38
N GLU A 470 -26.76 -23.98 -1.38
CA GLU A 470 -28.18 -24.17 -1.14
C GLU A 470 -28.68 -23.13 -0.12
N ILE A 471 -29.68 -22.32 -0.52
CA ILE A 471 -30.26 -21.27 0.35
C ILE A 471 -30.90 -21.90 1.60
N ASP A 472 -31.43 -23.13 1.52
CA ASP A 472 -31.95 -23.87 2.68
C ASP A 472 -30.88 -24.10 3.77
N GLU A 473 -29.61 -24.34 3.41
CA GLU A 473 -28.51 -24.47 4.40
C GLU A 473 -28.23 -23.15 5.15
N TRP A 474 -28.64 -21.98 4.63
CA TRP A 474 -28.46 -20.69 5.32
C TRP A 474 -29.22 -20.66 6.65
N ASN A 475 -30.34 -21.40 6.76
CA ASN A 475 -31.07 -21.55 8.02
C ASN A 475 -30.23 -22.21 9.11
N GLY A 476 -29.32 -23.13 8.77
CA GLY A 476 -28.40 -23.75 9.72
C GLY A 476 -27.39 -22.75 10.29
N VAL A 477 -27.00 -21.74 9.50
CA VAL A 477 -26.12 -20.64 9.97
C VAL A 477 -26.91 -19.68 10.86
N LEU A 478 -28.10 -19.26 10.44
CA LEU A 478 -28.91 -18.26 11.17
C LEU A 478 -29.47 -18.79 12.50
N ASN A 479 -29.67 -20.11 12.62
CA ASN A 479 -30.18 -20.77 13.81
C ASN A 479 -29.06 -21.38 14.70
N SER A 480 -27.78 -21.07 14.44
CA SER A 480 -26.66 -21.61 15.22
C SER A 480 -26.61 -21.05 16.65
N GLU A 481 -26.37 -21.92 17.63
CA GLU A 481 -26.17 -21.55 19.04
C GLU A 481 -25.02 -20.54 19.25
N ILE A 482 -24.08 -20.44 18.29
CA ILE A 482 -22.96 -19.48 18.32
C ILE A 482 -23.46 -18.02 18.39
N TRP A 483 -24.66 -17.72 17.88
CA TRP A 483 -25.25 -16.37 17.99
C TRP A 483 -25.64 -15.97 19.41
N GLU A 484 -25.98 -16.94 20.26
CA GLU A 484 -26.51 -16.71 21.61
C GLU A 484 -25.42 -16.82 22.70
N LEU A 485 -24.16 -17.01 22.29
CA LEU A 485 -22.99 -16.95 23.17
C LEU A 485 -22.82 -15.54 23.75
N PRO A 486 -22.47 -15.40 25.04
CA PRO A 486 -22.26 -14.08 25.65
C PRO A 486 -21.14 -13.27 24.98
N SER A 487 -21.13 -11.96 25.24
CA SER A 487 -20.06 -11.07 24.82
C SER A 487 -18.86 -11.12 25.78
N ASP A 488 -17.74 -11.62 25.26
CA ASP A 488 -16.44 -11.59 25.94
C ASP A 488 -15.90 -10.17 26.12
N LYS A 489 -14.86 -10.03 26.95
CA LYS A 489 -14.09 -8.78 27.14
C LYS A 489 -13.65 -8.12 25.82
N CYS A 490 -13.36 -8.92 24.79
CA CYS A 490 -12.89 -8.44 23.49
C CYS A 490 -14.03 -7.94 22.56
N SER A 491 -15.31 -8.13 22.92
CA SER A 491 -16.48 -7.70 22.12
C SER A 491 -16.53 -8.22 20.67
N ILE A 492 -16.01 -9.43 20.43
CA ILE A 492 -16.02 -10.06 19.09
C ILE A 492 -17.47 -10.39 18.68
N LEU A 493 -17.85 -9.96 17.47
CA LEU A 493 -19.18 -10.20 16.92
C LEU A 493 -19.40 -11.71 16.62
N PRO A 494 -20.52 -12.33 17.02
CA PRO A 494 -20.79 -13.76 16.79
C PRO A 494 -20.69 -14.21 15.32
N VAL A 495 -21.06 -13.33 14.37
CA VAL A 495 -20.89 -13.55 12.94
C VAL A 495 -19.45 -13.89 12.54
N LEU A 496 -18.44 -13.27 13.16
CA LEU A 496 -17.03 -13.53 12.83
C LEU A 496 -16.60 -14.91 13.34
N ARG A 497 -17.13 -15.32 14.51
CA ARG A 497 -16.97 -16.69 15.05
C ARG A 497 -17.57 -17.72 14.10
N LEU A 498 -18.75 -17.44 13.52
CA LEU A 498 -19.36 -18.26 12.48
C LEU A 498 -18.55 -18.31 11.18
N SER A 499 -18.03 -17.17 10.70
CA SER A 499 -17.16 -17.12 9.52
C SER A 499 -15.92 -18.01 9.69
N TYR A 500 -15.33 -18.07 10.90
CA TYR A 500 -14.25 -19.00 11.23
C TYR A 500 -14.74 -20.45 11.46
N TYR A 501 -15.90 -20.66 12.09
CA TYR A 501 -16.46 -22.00 12.32
C TYR A 501 -16.72 -22.73 10.98
N HIS A 502 -17.25 -22.04 9.98
CA HIS A 502 -17.53 -22.59 8.64
C HIS A 502 -16.30 -22.65 7.70
N LEU A 503 -15.16 -22.06 8.09
CA LEU A 503 -13.92 -22.02 7.31
C LEU A 503 -13.33 -23.44 7.13
N PRO A 504 -12.80 -23.81 5.94
CA PRO A 504 -12.16 -25.12 5.74
C PRO A 504 -11.00 -25.38 6.70
N SER A 505 -10.83 -26.64 7.15
CA SER A 505 -9.83 -27.01 8.18
C SER A 505 -8.39 -26.57 7.85
N HIS A 506 -8.01 -26.62 6.57
CA HIS A 506 -6.69 -26.20 6.11
C HIS A 506 -6.48 -24.68 6.14
N LEU A 507 -7.55 -23.88 6.13
CA LEU A 507 -7.50 -22.42 6.27
C LEU A 507 -7.59 -21.97 7.73
N LYS A 508 -8.25 -22.72 8.62
CA LYS A 508 -8.30 -22.42 10.06
C LYS A 508 -6.91 -22.20 10.66
N GLN A 509 -5.94 -23.05 10.29
CA GLN A 509 -4.55 -22.89 10.72
C GLN A 509 -3.85 -21.69 10.08
N CYS A 510 -4.09 -21.43 8.79
CA CYS A 510 -3.53 -20.28 8.07
C CYS A 510 -4.00 -18.96 8.68
N PHE A 511 -5.29 -18.85 9.02
CA PHE A 511 -5.88 -17.71 9.71
C PHE A 511 -5.36 -17.56 11.15
N ALA A 512 -5.39 -18.61 11.96
CA ALA A 512 -4.87 -18.57 13.34
C ALA A 512 -3.40 -18.12 13.39
N TYR A 513 -2.58 -18.56 12.42
CA TYR A 513 -1.18 -18.12 12.27
C TYR A 513 -1.03 -16.62 11.93
N CYS A 514 -2.06 -15.93 11.44
CA CYS A 514 -1.99 -14.49 11.14
C CYS A 514 -2.03 -13.58 12.38
N SER A 515 -2.36 -14.12 13.55
CA SER A 515 -2.29 -13.42 14.86
C SER A 515 -0.89 -12.85 15.19
N ILE A 516 0.16 -13.36 14.53
CA ILE A 516 1.52 -12.84 14.61
C ILE A 516 1.67 -11.41 14.04
N PHE A 517 0.70 -10.91 13.28
CA PHE A 517 0.68 -9.52 12.83
C PHE A 517 -0.14 -8.66 13.81
N PRO A 518 0.38 -7.51 14.28
CA PRO A 518 -0.36 -6.65 15.19
C PRO A 518 -1.50 -5.92 14.47
N LYS A 519 -2.37 -5.26 15.24
CA LYS A 519 -3.49 -4.47 14.72
C LYS A 519 -3.01 -3.39 13.74
N GLY A 520 -3.80 -3.16 12.68
CA GLY A 520 -3.43 -2.31 11.53
C GLY A 520 -2.17 -2.70 10.72
N PHE A 521 -1.51 -3.86 10.94
CA PHE A 521 -0.25 -4.18 10.26
C PHE A 521 -0.42 -4.54 8.77
N GLN A 522 0.17 -3.70 7.90
CA GLN A 522 0.17 -3.90 6.46
C GLN A 522 1.27 -4.88 6.00
N PHE A 523 0.86 -5.98 5.37
CA PHE A 523 1.74 -7.01 4.83
C PHE A 523 1.53 -7.22 3.32
N ARG A 524 2.40 -8.01 2.68
CA ARG A 524 2.24 -8.46 1.28
C ARG A 524 1.92 -9.95 1.20
N LYS A 525 1.04 -10.31 0.26
CA LYS A 525 0.59 -11.68 0.01
C LYS A 525 1.74 -12.70 -0.10
N GLU A 526 2.78 -12.38 -0.88
CA GLU A 526 3.91 -13.29 -1.14
C GLU A 526 4.81 -13.50 0.09
N HIS A 527 4.74 -12.62 1.08
CA HIS A 527 5.42 -12.81 2.36
C HIS A 527 4.65 -13.82 3.22
N LEU A 528 3.35 -13.61 3.41
CA LEU A 528 2.47 -14.48 4.21
C LEU A 528 2.43 -15.91 3.67
N ILE A 529 2.27 -16.09 2.35
CA ILE A 529 2.28 -17.43 1.71
C ILE A 529 3.57 -18.19 2.03
N ARG A 530 4.74 -17.52 2.01
CA ARG A 530 6.02 -18.16 2.35
C ARG A 530 6.12 -18.53 3.82
N LEU A 531 5.52 -17.77 4.73
CA LEU A 531 5.44 -18.13 6.15
C LEU A 531 4.57 -19.39 6.36
N TRP A 532 3.38 -19.44 5.74
CA TRP A 532 2.52 -20.63 5.78
C TRP A 532 3.19 -21.86 5.17
N MET A 533 3.94 -21.70 4.07
CA MET A 533 4.74 -22.78 3.47
C MET A 533 5.87 -23.26 4.39
N ALA A 534 6.60 -22.34 5.03
CA ALA A 534 7.67 -22.66 5.97
C ALA A 534 7.14 -23.43 7.20
N GLN A 535 5.96 -23.04 7.71
CA GLN A 535 5.28 -23.78 8.78
C GLN A 535 4.60 -25.07 8.30
N GLY A 536 4.48 -25.30 6.99
CA GLY A 536 3.90 -26.51 6.42
C GLY A 536 2.37 -26.58 6.47
N LEU A 537 1.70 -25.44 6.68
CA LEU A 537 0.23 -25.34 6.68
C LEU A 537 -0.32 -25.58 5.27
N VAL A 538 0.40 -25.11 4.25
CA VAL A 538 0.06 -25.31 2.84
C VAL A 538 0.36 -26.76 2.42
N ARG A 539 -0.69 -27.57 2.30
CA ARG A 539 -0.60 -28.98 1.89
C ARG A 539 -0.15 -29.10 0.43
N GLN A 540 0.81 -29.99 0.15
CA GLN A 540 1.28 -30.21 -1.22
C GLN A 540 0.28 -31.05 -2.03
N HIS A 541 -0.38 -30.44 -3.02
CA HIS A 541 -1.22 -31.15 -3.98
C HIS A 541 -0.37 -31.80 -5.08
N LYS A 542 -0.84 -32.91 -5.68
CA LYS A 542 -0.04 -33.67 -6.68
C LYS A 542 0.27 -32.87 -7.96
N ASN A 543 -0.62 -31.96 -8.35
CA ASN A 543 -0.62 -31.29 -9.65
C ASN A 543 -0.48 -29.75 -9.55
N LYS A 544 -0.18 -29.20 -8.37
CA LYS A 544 -0.01 -27.75 -8.14
C LYS A 544 1.27 -27.46 -7.34
N ARG A 545 1.88 -26.30 -7.56
CA ARG A 545 2.98 -25.77 -6.71
C ARG A 545 2.43 -25.40 -5.32
N ARG A 546 3.30 -25.37 -4.29
CA ARG A 546 2.84 -24.96 -2.94
C ARG A 546 2.47 -23.48 -2.92
N GLU A 547 3.17 -22.67 -3.70
CA GLU A 547 2.87 -21.26 -3.92
C GLU A 547 1.47 -21.05 -4.51
N GLU A 548 1.04 -21.91 -5.44
CA GLU A 548 -0.31 -21.88 -6.05
C GLU A 548 -1.38 -22.27 -5.03
N VAL A 549 -1.17 -23.34 -4.25
CA VAL A 549 -2.10 -23.74 -3.18
C VAL A 549 -2.15 -22.67 -2.08
N GLY A 550 -1.03 -22.01 -1.77
CA GLY A 550 -0.98 -20.91 -0.81
C GLY A 550 -1.68 -19.64 -1.30
N ASP A 551 -1.61 -19.35 -2.61
CA ASP A 551 -2.36 -18.26 -3.26
C ASP A 551 -3.86 -18.55 -3.31
N GLU A 552 -4.25 -19.82 -3.50
CA GLU A 552 -5.65 -20.27 -3.34
C GLU A 552 -6.14 -20.11 -1.90
N CYS A 553 -5.33 -20.51 -0.90
CA CYS A 553 -5.64 -20.28 0.51
C CYS A 553 -5.79 -18.78 0.84
N PHE A 554 -4.94 -17.93 0.26
CA PHE A 554 -5.01 -16.49 0.45
C PHE A 554 -6.25 -15.88 -0.21
N ARG A 555 -6.57 -16.30 -1.44
CA ARG A 555 -7.75 -15.80 -2.18
C ARG A 555 -9.06 -16.22 -1.52
N GLU A 556 -9.15 -17.40 -0.92
CA GLU A 556 -10.37 -17.79 -0.19
C GLU A 556 -10.54 -17.00 1.13
N LEU A 557 -9.46 -16.71 1.86
CA LEU A 557 -9.54 -15.82 3.03
C LEU A 557 -9.90 -14.37 2.63
N LEU A 558 -9.40 -13.90 1.49
CA LEU A 558 -9.74 -12.59 0.93
C LEU A 558 -11.21 -12.53 0.47
N SER A 559 -11.72 -13.56 -0.24
CA SER A 559 -13.13 -13.61 -0.69
C SER A 559 -14.12 -13.84 0.46
N ARG A 560 -13.67 -14.37 1.60
CA ARG A 560 -14.41 -14.43 2.87
C ARG A 560 -14.23 -13.17 3.75
N SER A 561 -13.65 -12.10 3.21
CA SER A 561 -13.45 -10.80 3.87
C SER A 561 -12.59 -10.79 5.15
N PHE A 562 -11.78 -11.84 5.40
CA PHE A 562 -10.83 -11.88 6.53
C PHE A 562 -9.64 -10.93 6.35
N PHE A 563 -9.37 -10.52 5.10
CA PHE A 563 -8.34 -9.53 4.74
C PHE A 563 -8.96 -8.37 3.98
N GLN A 564 -8.38 -7.19 4.14
CA GLN A 564 -8.72 -5.96 3.40
C GLN A 564 -7.55 -5.53 2.52
N GLN A 565 -7.81 -5.08 1.29
CA GLN A 565 -6.79 -4.67 0.32
C GLN A 565 -6.56 -3.16 0.33
N PHE A 566 -5.29 -2.74 0.24
CA PHE A 566 -4.85 -1.34 0.26
C PHE A 566 -3.80 -1.06 -0.82
N GLY A 567 -3.82 0.16 -1.37
CA GLY A 567 -2.88 0.61 -2.41
C GLY A 567 -3.29 0.25 -3.84
N SER A 568 -2.43 0.59 -4.82
CA SER A 568 -2.73 0.40 -6.25
C SER A 568 -2.56 -1.05 -6.71
N HIS A 569 -3.33 -1.44 -7.75
CA HIS A 569 -3.40 -2.82 -8.25
C HIS A 569 -2.05 -3.46 -8.64
N ASP A 570 -1.03 -2.66 -8.98
CA ASP A 570 0.30 -3.17 -9.32
C ASP A 570 1.02 -3.85 -8.14
N LYS A 571 0.81 -3.35 -6.91
CA LYS A 571 1.49 -3.83 -5.68
C LYS A 571 0.59 -3.64 -4.45
N PRO A 572 -0.54 -4.36 -4.36
CA PRO A 572 -1.44 -4.26 -3.20
C PRO A 572 -0.74 -4.72 -1.91
N TYR A 573 -1.02 -4.00 -0.84
CA TYR A 573 -0.82 -4.45 0.53
C TYR A 573 -2.15 -4.94 1.10
N PHE A 574 -2.07 -5.73 2.17
CA PHE A 574 -3.22 -6.26 2.87
C PHE A 574 -3.08 -6.04 4.37
N THR A 575 -4.20 -5.85 5.04
CA THR A 575 -4.29 -5.88 6.52
C THR A 575 -5.41 -6.84 6.93
N MET A 576 -5.40 -7.23 8.19
CA MET A 576 -6.56 -7.81 8.87
C MET A 576 -7.34 -6.68 9.56
N HIS A 577 -8.67 -6.73 9.56
CA HIS A 577 -9.48 -5.82 10.39
C HIS A 577 -9.33 -6.21 11.87
N ASP A 578 -9.33 -5.25 12.79
CA ASP A 578 -8.89 -5.52 14.17
C ASP A 578 -9.74 -6.57 14.90
N LEU A 579 -11.07 -6.59 14.71
CA LEU A 579 -11.93 -7.67 15.24
C LEU A 579 -11.66 -9.07 14.65
N PHE A 580 -11.09 -9.16 13.44
CA PHE A 580 -10.55 -10.42 12.91
C PHE A 580 -9.15 -10.72 13.50
N ASN A 581 -8.36 -9.71 13.88
CA ASN A 581 -7.10 -9.90 14.60
C ASN A 581 -7.35 -10.42 16.02
N ASP A 582 -8.34 -9.85 16.72
CA ASP A 582 -8.85 -10.33 18.00
C ASP A 582 -9.30 -11.78 17.90
N LEU A 583 -10.12 -12.13 16.89
CA LEU A 583 -10.52 -13.50 16.64
C LEU A 583 -9.33 -14.43 16.32
N ALA A 584 -8.34 -13.98 15.55
CA ALA A 584 -7.15 -14.77 15.27
C ALA A 584 -6.30 -15.01 16.52
N ARG A 585 -6.21 -14.01 17.41
CA ARG A 585 -5.47 -14.03 18.69
C ARG A 585 -6.16 -14.96 19.69
N ASP A 586 -7.47 -14.85 19.85
CA ASP A 586 -8.30 -15.74 20.69
C ASP A 586 -8.20 -17.20 20.22
N VAL A 587 -8.34 -17.45 18.90
CA VAL A 587 -8.24 -18.80 18.31
C VAL A 587 -6.84 -19.40 18.45
N ALA A 588 -5.78 -18.59 18.32
CA ALA A 588 -4.40 -19.07 18.44
C ALA A 588 -3.95 -19.27 19.90
N GLY A 589 -4.53 -18.53 20.84
CA GLY A 589 -4.22 -18.57 22.26
C GLY A 589 -2.72 -18.43 22.55
N GLU A 590 -2.25 -19.19 23.55
CA GLU A 590 -0.86 -19.15 24.05
C GLU A 590 0.21 -19.60 23.02
N PHE A 591 -0.18 -20.09 21.83
CA PHE A 591 0.76 -20.58 20.82
C PHE A 591 1.35 -19.48 19.92
N CYS A 592 0.59 -18.42 19.65
CA CYS A 592 1.03 -17.27 18.87
C CYS A 592 1.09 -16.03 19.76
N PHE A 593 2.29 -15.68 20.21
CA PHE A 593 2.50 -14.52 21.06
C PHE A 593 3.05 -13.36 20.22
N ASN A 594 2.20 -12.35 20.04
CA ASN A 594 2.52 -11.11 19.36
C ASN A 594 2.67 -10.01 20.41
N PHE A 595 3.88 -9.46 20.51
CA PHE A 595 4.29 -8.61 21.61
C PHE A 595 4.41 -7.15 21.16
N GLU A 596 3.51 -6.30 21.66
CA GLU A 596 3.36 -4.92 21.19
C GLU A 596 4.15 -3.91 22.04
N ASP A 597 4.41 -4.17 23.34
CA ASP A 597 5.15 -3.29 24.27
C ASP A 597 5.90 -4.03 25.42
N GLY A 598 7.09 -3.52 25.80
CA GLY A 598 7.79 -3.86 27.07
C GLY A 598 8.97 -4.84 26.97
N THR A 599 9.20 -5.61 28.04
CA THR A 599 10.03 -6.83 28.05
C THR A 599 9.19 -8.04 28.45
N PRO A 600 9.22 -9.17 27.73
CA PRO A 600 8.48 -10.36 28.12
C PRO A 600 9.11 -10.95 29.40
N ASN A 601 8.40 -10.86 30.52
CA ASN A 601 8.95 -11.24 31.83
C ASN A 601 9.11 -12.76 32.02
N ASP A 602 8.41 -13.56 31.21
CA ASP A 602 8.78 -14.95 30.90
C ASP A 602 8.19 -15.33 29.53
N ILE A 603 8.85 -16.20 28.76
CA ILE A 603 8.34 -16.72 27.48
C ILE A 603 7.97 -18.18 27.71
N GLY A 604 6.73 -18.38 28.17
CA GLY A 604 6.23 -19.69 28.59
C GLY A 604 6.39 -20.78 27.54
N GLU A 605 6.68 -22.00 28.01
CA GLU A 605 7.07 -23.17 27.19
C GLU A 605 6.07 -23.56 26.09
N LYS A 606 4.83 -23.07 26.17
CA LYS A 606 3.77 -23.27 25.17
C LYS A 606 3.95 -22.42 23.92
N ILE A 607 4.62 -21.26 23.96
CA ILE A 607 4.75 -20.35 22.80
C ILE A 607 5.47 -21.06 21.63
N ARG A 608 4.81 -21.11 20.47
CA ARG A 608 5.34 -21.72 19.22
C ARG A 608 5.70 -20.67 18.17
N HIS A 609 5.02 -19.52 18.16
CA HIS A 609 5.26 -18.46 17.20
C HIS A 609 5.37 -17.12 17.93
N PHE A 610 6.52 -16.46 17.82
CA PHE A 610 6.79 -15.17 18.46
C PHE A 610 7.01 -14.09 17.40
N SER A 611 6.33 -12.97 17.57
CA SER A 611 6.46 -11.76 16.76
C SER A 611 6.33 -10.52 17.61
N PHE A 612 6.84 -9.40 17.11
CA PHE A 612 6.85 -8.11 17.79
C PHE A 612 7.20 -7.00 16.81
N LEU A 613 6.86 -5.75 17.14
CA LEU A 613 7.40 -4.58 16.44
C LEU A 613 8.83 -4.33 16.95
N ALA A 614 9.81 -4.40 16.05
CA ALA A 614 11.22 -4.21 16.39
C ALA A 614 11.55 -2.74 16.68
N GLU A 615 12.27 -2.50 17.77
CA GLU A 615 12.61 -1.15 18.24
C GLU A 615 14.06 -0.78 17.92
N LYS A 616 14.43 0.51 18.04
CA LYS A 616 15.84 0.92 17.81
C LYS A 616 16.80 0.18 18.74
N TYR A 617 16.43 0.03 20.00
CA TYR A 617 17.24 -0.57 21.05
C TYR A 617 16.46 -1.69 21.72
N ASP A 618 16.24 -2.80 21.01
CA ASP A 618 15.85 -4.05 21.65
C ASP A 618 16.99 -4.45 22.60
N VAL A 619 16.79 -4.21 23.90
CA VAL A 619 17.82 -4.44 24.93
C VAL A 619 18.23 -5.92 24.95
N PRO A 620 19.51 -6.28 25.12
CA PRO A 620 19.96 -7.68 25.14
C PRO A 620 19.15 -8.58 26.10
N GLU A 621 18.69 -8.00 27.21
CA GLU A 621 17.87 -8.60 28.24
C GLU A 621 16.49 -9.06 27.71
N LYS A 622 15.92 -8.38 26.70
CA LYS A 622 14.69 -8.77 25.98
C LYS A 622 14.84 -10.13 25.29
N PHE A 623 16.09 -10.55 25.00
CA PHE A 623 16.43 -11.85 24.40
C PHE A 623 16.82 -12.91 25.43
N ASP A 624 17.12 -12.51 26.67
CA ASP A 624 17.39 -13.46 27.75
C ASP A 624 16.12 -14.17 28.22
N SER A 625 14.94 -13.57 28.03
CA SER A 625 13.62 -14.20 28.24
C SER A 625 13.35 -15.42 27.35
N PHE A 626 14.15 -15.67 26.31
CA PHE A 626 14.02 -16.86 25.46
C PHE A 626 14.74 -18.10 26.03
N LYS A 627 15.35 -18.01 27.21
CA LYS A 627 16.00 -19.13 27.94
C LYS A 627 14.97 -20.12 28.49
N GLY A 628 14.33 -20.85 27.59
CA GLY A 628 13.22 -21.78 27.89
C GLY A 628 12.31 -22.04 26.67
N ALA A 629 12.37 -21.17 25.65
CA ALA A 629 11.60 -21.25 24.41
C ALA A 629 12.04 -22.38 23.44
N ASN A 630 12.27 -23.58 23.99
CA ASN A 630 12.84 -24.75 23.31
C ASN A 630 12.02 -25.21 22.09
N HIS A 631 10.72 -24.90 22.08
CA HIS A 631 9.75 -25.29 21.06
C HIS A 631 9.42 -24.18 20.04
N LEU A 632 10.12 -23.05 20.08
CA LEU A 632 9.84 -21.92 19.19
C LEU A 632 10.05 -22.30 17.71
N ARG A 633 9.03 -22.09 16.88
CA ARG A 633 8.98 -22.40 15.44
C ARG A 633 9.02 -21.16 14.54
N THR A 634 8.57 -20.00 15.04
CA THR A 634 8.71 -18.69 14.37
C THR A 634 9.37 -17.69 15.30
N PHE A 635 10.41 -17.01 14.82
CA PHE A 635 10.88 -15.74 15.36
C PHE A 635 10.78 -14.66 14.26
N LEU A 636 9.84 -13.73 14.41
CA LEU A 636 9.50 -12.74 13.39
C LEU A 636 9.45 -11.30 13.97
N PRO A 637 10.61 -10.64 14.10
CA PRO A 637 10.66 -9.19 14.29
C PRO A 637 10.06 -8.49 13.06
N LEU A 638 9.06 -7.64 13.29
CA LEU A 638 8.34 -6.88 12.28
C LEU A 638 8.82 -5.43 12.25
N LYS A 639 8.70 -4.79 11.09
CA LYS A 639 9.07 -3.39 10.89
C LYS A 639 7.95 -2.66 10.14
N LEU A 640 7.51 -1.53 10.70
CA LEU A 640 6.47 -0.68 10.13
C LEU A 640 6.88 -0.14 8.75
N VAL A 641 5.94 -0.06 7.81
CA VAL A 641 6.21 0.26 6.40
C VAL A 641 6.80 1.67 6.20
N SER A 642 6.42 2.64 7.05
CA SER A 642 7.00 4.00 7.05
C SER A 642 8.30 4.14 7.85
N SER A 643 8.79 3.07 8.48
CA SER A 643 10.00 3.11 9.30
C SER A 643 11.28 2.96 8.46
N GLN A 644 12.09 4.02 8.41
CA GLN A 644 13.51 3.91 8.00
C GLN A 644 14.44 3.52 9.17
N GLN A 645 13.89 3.17 10.36
CA GLN A 645 14.68 2.90 11.57
C GLN A 645 15.65 1.72 11.38
N VAL A 646 16.74 1.76 12.14
CA VAL A 646 17.76 0.70 12.19
C VAL A 646 17.74 0.15 13.61
N CYS A 647 17.24 -1.08 13.77
CA CYS A 647 17.11 -1.76 15.06
C CYS A 647 18.45 -2.38 15.45
N ALA A 648 18.89 -2.28 16.70
CA ALA A 648 20.17 -2.86 17.13
C ALA A 648 19.95 -4.21 17.83
N LEU A 649 20.56 -5.28 17.29
CA LEU A 649 20.64 -6.59 17.93
C LEU A 649 22.10 -6.88 18.33
N SER A 650 22.32 -7.25 19.60
CA SER A 650 23.67 -7.62 20.06
C SER A 650 24.06 -9.03 19.58
N ASN A 651 25.35 -9.23 19.27
CA ASN A 651 25.85 -10.53 18.83
C ASN A 651 25.68 -11.63 19.91
N SER A 652 25.67 -11.23 21.20
CA SER A 652 25.37 -12.13 22.33
C SER A 652 23.90 -12.54 22.32
N ALA A 653 22.96 -11.60 22.20
CA ALA A 653 21.53 -11.89 22.11
C ALA A 653 21.19 -12.78 20.90
N LEU A 654 21.73 -12.46 19.71
CA LEU A 654 21.58 -13.30 18.52
C LEU A 654 22.08 -14.73 18.77
N LYS A 655 23.25 -14.88 19.40
CA LYS A 655 23.81 -16.20 19.70
C LYS A 655 22.97 -16.96 20.75
N SER A 656 22.45 -16.28 21.78
CA SER A 656 21.52 -16.89 22.75
C SER A 656 20.27 -17.43 22.05
N LEU A 657 19.64 -16.62 21.18
CA LEU A 657 18.47 -17.01 20.39
C LEU A 657 18.77 -18.25 19.50
N LEU A 658 19.87 -18.22 18.74
CA LEU A 658 20.29 -19.33 17.86
C LEU A 658 20.64 -20.62 18.63
N MET A 659 20.99 -20.53 19.92
CA MET A 659 21.29 -21.69 20.77
C MET A 659 20.06 -22.25 21.49
N ALA A 660 19.11 -21.40 21.90
CA ALA A 660 17.92 -21.82 22.65
C ALA A 660 16.82 -22.44 21.76
N SER A 661 16.64 -21.92 20.54
CA SER A 661 15.43 -22.14 19.74
C SER A 661 15.59 -23.23 18.66
N SER A 662 15.99 -24.44 19.07
CA SER A 662 16.42 -25.50 18.14
C SER A 662 15.36 -25.95 17.11
N HIS A 663 14.07 -25.70 17.36
CA HIS A 663 12.94 -26.06 16.48
C HIS A 663 12.51 -24.97 15.48
N LEU A 664 13.24 -23.85 15.37
CA LEU A 664 12.89 -22.75 14.45
C LEU A 664 12.73 -23.23 13.00
N ARG A 665 11.56 -22.95 12.42
CA ARG A 665 11.27 -23.10 10.99
C ARG A 665 11.34 -21.76 10.24
N VAL A 666 11.00 -20.66 10.91
CA VAL A 666 11.06 -19.28 10.41
C VAL A 666 11.94 -18.44 11.32
N LEU A 667 12.98 -17.82 10.74
CA LEU A 667 13.80 -16.79 11.38
C LEU A 667 13.87 -15.56 10.48
N SER A 668 13.38 -14.42 10.95
CA SER A 668 13.69 -13.12 10.36
C SER A 668 14.65 -12.35 11.26
N LEU A 669 15.60 -11.65 10.65
CA LEU A 669 16.48 -10.66 11.26
C LEU A 669 16.52 -9.37 10.44
N SER A 670 15.62 -9.17 9.46
CA SER A 670 15.68 -8.05 8.52
C SER A 670 15.44 -6.64 9.08
N PRO A 671 14.84 -6.44 10.28
CA PRO A 671 14.91 -5.14 10.97
C PRO A 671 16.31 -4.79 11.51
N TYR A 672 17.20 -5.80 11.66
CA TYR A 672 18.52 -5.66 12.29
C TYR A 672 19.65 -5.62 11.24
N PRO A 673 20.57 -4.63 11.29
CA PRO A 673 21.61 -4.40 10.29
C PRO A 673 22.83 -5.32 10.53
N ILE A 674 22.63 -6.61 10.82
CA ILE A 674 23.67 -7.44 11.44
C ILE A 674 24.97 -7.45 10.59
N PRO A 675 26.15 -7.23 11.20
CA PRO A 675 27.42 -7.10 10.45
C PRO A 675 27.99 -8.47 10.03
N LYS A 676 27.62 -9.53 10.74
CA LYS A 676 28.02 -10.92 10.49
C LYS A 676 26.94 -11.86 11.05
N LEU A 677 26.70 -12.97 10.36
CA LEU A 677 26.05 -14.16 10.91
C LEU A 677 27.13 -15.19 11.30
N ASP A 678 26.95 -15.88 12.43
CA ASP A 678 27.91 -16.85 12.94
C ASP A 678 27.60 -18.29 12.49
N ASP A 679 28.50 -19.23 12.82
CA ASP A 679 28.36 -20.63 12.43
C ASP A 679 27.27 -21.36 13.23
N SER A 680 26.78 -20.77 14.33
CA SER A 680 25.71 -21.32 15.18
C SER A 680 24.38 -21.47 14.43
N ILE A 681 24.19 -20.74 13.32
CA ILE A 681 23.03 -20.91 12.41
C ILE A 681 22.86 -22.38 11.94
N SER A 682 23.96 -23.15 11.85
CA SER A 682 23.93 -24.57 11.46
C SER A 682 23.24 -25.50 12.46
N ASN A 683 22.96 -25.02 13.68
CA ASN A 683 22.17 -25.75 14.68
C ASN A 683 20.67 -25.81 14.33
N LEU A 684 20.14 -24.83 13.59
CA LEU A 684 18.71 -24.69 13.28
C LEU A 684 18.28 -25.66 12.15
N LYS A 685 18.40 -26.97 12.38
CA LYS A 685 18.17 -28.02 11.36
C LYS A 685 16.74 -28.05 10.81
N TYR A 686 15.79 -27.41 11.48
CA TYR A 686 14.38 -27.30 11.09
C TYR A 686 14.10 -26.07 10.20
N LEU A 687 15.08 -25.18 10.01
CA LEU A 687 14.88 -23.87 9.38
C LEU A 687 14.52 -24.03 7.89
N ARG A 688 13.34 -23.49 7.54
CA ARG A 688 12.81 -23.44 6.17
C ARG A 688 12.80 -22.03 5.58
N TYR A 689 12.78 -21.01 6.43
CA TYR A 689 12.75 -19.61 6.03
C TYR A 689 13.79 -18.82 6.82
N LEU A 690 14.67 -18.12 6.10
CA LEU A 690 15.63 -17.19 6.67
C LEU A 690 15.58 -15.85 5.92
N ASP A 691 15.29 -14.77 6.64
CA ASP A 691 15.36 -13.40 6.11
C ASP A 691 16.46 -12.59 6.83
N LEU A 692 17.45 -12.15 6.06
CA LEU A 692 18.55 -11.27 6.47
C LEU A 692 18.55 -9.98 5.63
N SER A 693 17.45 -9.65 4.96
CA SER A 693 17.34 -8.45 4.12
C SER A 693 17.72 -7.18 4.88
N HIS A 694 18.28 -6.20 4.18
CA HIS A 694 18.81 -4.94 4.74
C HIS A 694 19.98 -5.07 5.74
N SER A 695 20.50 -6.28 5.97
CA SER A 695 21.67 -6.49 6.85
C SER A 695 23.00 -6.02 6.22
N LEU A 696 24.00 -5.78 7.07
CA LEU A 696 25.32 -5.26 6.68
C LEU A 696 26.35 -6.36 6.35
N ILE A 697 25.91 -7.62 6.30
CA ILE A 697 26.76 -8.80 6.06
C ILE A 697 27.60 -8.70 4.79
N GLN A 698 28.87 -9.08 4.89
CA GLN A 698 29.80 -9.08 3.74
C GLN A 698 29.85 -10.42 3.00
N ALA A 699 29.59 -11.51 3.73
CA ALA A 699 29.48 -12.89 3.27
C ALA A 699 28.59 -13.68 4.25
N LEU A 700 27.95 -14.75 3.77
CA LEU A 700 27.29 -15.74 4.62
C LEU A 700 28.30 -16.79 5.11
N PRO A 701 28.14 -17.35 6.33
CA PRO A 701 28.98 -18.44 6.83
C PRO A 701 28.74 -19.73 6.01
N ASP A 702 29.81 -20.42 5.57
CA ASP A 702 29.70 -21.68 4.83
C ASP A 702 28.83 -22.76 5.54
N PRO A 703 28.82 -22.88 6.89
CA PRO A 703 27.90 -23.75 7.62
C PRO A 703 26.40 -23.56 7.34
N ILE A 704 25.94 -22.43 6.78
CA ILE A 704 24.55 -22.29 6.31
C ILE A 704 24.18 -23.39 5.28
N CYS A 705 25.16 -23.94 4.56
CA CYS A 705 24.96 -25.01 3.59
C CYS A 705 24.71 -26.40 4.21
N SER A 706 24.64 -26.52 5.54
CA SER A 706 24.12 -27.72 6.21
C SER A 706 22.59 -27.70 6.41
N LEU A 707 21.93 -26.56 6.16
CA LEU A 707 20.48 -26.38 6.32
C LEU A 707 19.73 -26.97 5.13
N ASP A 708 19.70 -28.29 5.04
CA ASP A 708 19.10 -29.01 3.92
C ASP A 708 17.57 -28.85 3.81
N ASN A 709 16.91 -28.42 4.88
CA ASN A 709 15.48 -28.07 4.90
C ASN A 709 15.17 -26.62 4.47
N LEU A 710 16.18 -25.79 4.16
CA LEU A 710 15.97 -24.38 3.82
C LEU A 710 15.24 -24.23 2.47
N GLU A 711 14.08 -23.57 2.49
CA GLU A 711 13.20 -23.36 1.33
C GLU A 711 13.23 -21.90 0.85
N THR A 712 13.40 -20.94 1.76
CA THR A 712 13.44 -19.50 1.49
C THR A 712 14.68 -18.87 2.10
N LEU A 713 15.45 -18.11 1.30
CA LEU A 713 16.54 -17.26 1.75
C LEU A 713 16.39 -15.86 1.14
N LEU A 714 16.18 -14.85 2.00
CA LEU A 714 16.01 -13.45 1.60
C LEU A 714 17.21 -12.62 2.06
N LEU A 715 17.81 -11.91 1.10
CA LEU A 715 19.04 -11.12 1.20
C LEU A 715 18.87 -9.76 0.47
N LEU A 716 17.62 -9.30 0.34
CA LEU A 716 17.27 -8.05 -0.36
C LEU A 716 18.01 -6.88 0.27
N GLU A 717 18.63 -6.01 -0.54
CA GLU A 717 19.38 -4.84 -0.06
C GLU A 717 20.49 -5.15 0.97
N CYS A 718 21.07 -6.35 0.96
CA CYS A 718 22.35 -6.60 1.62
C CYS A 718 23.48 -5.93 0.82
N ARG A 719 23.55 -4.59 0.86
CA ARG A 719 24.41 -3.73 0.00
C ARG A 719 25.92 -3.92 0.22
N ASN A 720 26.31 -4.77 1.18
CA ASN A 720 27.70 -5.16 1.48
C ASN A 720 28.01 -6.62 1.08
N LEU A 721 27.00 -7.44 0.77
CA LEU A 721 27.17 -8.86 0.48
C LEU A 721 27.88 -9.04 -0.86
N THR A 722 29.12 -9.54 -0.84
CA THR A 722 29.95 -9.71 -2.04
C THR A 722 30.10 -11.15 -2.52
N LYS A 723 29.86 -12.14 -1.64
CA LYS A 723 30.10 -13.56 -1.90
C LYS A 723 29.02 -14.43 -1.25
N LEU A 724 28.55 -15.42 -2.01
CA LEU A 724 27.76 -16.53 -1.49
C LEU A 724 28.65 -17.73 -1.10
N PRO A 725 28.20 -18.61 -0.18
CA PRO A 725 28.92 -19.82 0.23
C PRO A 725 29.27 -20.75 -0.94
N ARG A 726 30.41 -21.43 -0.86
CA ARG A 726 30.90 -22.28 -1.99
C ARG A 726 30.03 -23.51 -2.23
N ASP A 727 29.32 -23.97 -1.20
CA ASP A 727 28.60 -25.24 -1.18
C ASP A 727 27.06 -25.08 -1.21
N MET A 728 26.53 -23.92 -1.61
CA MET A 728 25.07 -23.67 -1.67
C MET A 728 24.28 -24.74 -2.45
N LYS A 729 24.90 -25.42 -3.42
CA LYS A 729 24.38 -26.61 -4.11
C LYS A 729 23.89 -27.76 -3.21
N LYS A 730 24.20 -27.73 -1.90
CA LYS A 730 23.67 -28.65 -0.87
C LYS A 730 22.24 -28.32 -0.42
N LEU A 731 21.78 -27.08 -0.63
CA LEU A 731 20.46 -26.56 -0.22
C LEU A 731 19.35 -27.05 -1.18
N ILE A 732 19.25 -28.35 -1.41
CA ILE A 732 18.41 -28.98 -2.45
C ILE A 732 16.89 -28.73 -2.33
N ASN A 733 16.43 -28.15 -1.21
CA ASN A 733 15.05 -27.74 -0.99
C ASN A 733 14.77 -26.25 -1.23
N LEU A 734 15.80 -25.44 -1.56
CA LEU A 734 15.66 -24.00 -1.77
C LEU A 734 14.76 -23.71 -2.99
N GLN A 735 13.68 -22.97 -2.73
CA GLN A 735 12.64 -22.57 -3.68
C GLN A 735 12.67 -21.07 -3.97
N HIS A 736 13.12 -20.25 -3.01
CA HIS A 736 13.23 -18.80 -3.17
C HIS A 736 14.61 -18.30 -2.71
N LEU A 737 15.35 -17.64 -3.62
CA LEU A 737 16.54 -16.85 -3.31
C LEU A 737 16.33 -15.41 -3.79
N ASN A 738 16.20 -14.46 -2.86
CA ASN A 738 16.19 -13.03 -3.17
C ASN A 738 17.56 -12.44 -2.82
N ILE A 739 18.29 -11.96 -3.82
CA ILE A 739 19.61 -11.31 -3.72
C ILE A 739 19.61 -9.92 -4.40
N ASN A 740 18.43 -9.34 -4.58
CA ASN A 740 18.24 -8.07 -5.27
C ASN A 740 18.92 -6.92 -4.50
N LYS A 741 19.60 -6.03 -5.23
CA LYS A 741 20.43 -4.93 -4.69
C LYS A 741 21.58 -5.38 -3.75
N THR A 742 22.12 -6.58 -3.95
CA THR A 742 23.41 -7.01 -3.35
C THR A 742 24.61 -6.49 -4.16
N LYS A 743 25.85 -6.76 -3.72
CA LYS A 743 27.10 -6.52 -4.48
C LYS A 743 27.82 -7.84 -4.81
N LEU A 744 27.07 -8.91 -5.03
CA LEU A 744 27.61 -10.21 -5.40
C LEU A 744 28.43 -10.11 -6.70
N ASN A 745 29.58 -10.80 -6.77
CA ASN A 745 30.44 -10.78 -7.95
C ASN A 745 30.45 -12.09 -8.77
N LYS A 746 29.72 -13.12 -8.31
CA LYS A 746 29.46 -14.39 -9.02
C LYS A 746 28.44 -15.27 -8.28
N MET A 747 27.79 -16.17 -9.02
CA MET A 747 27.10 -17.33 -8.44
C MET A 747 28.11 -18.42 -8.00
N PRO A 748 27.87 -19.12 -6.87
CA PRO A 748 28.73 -20.21 -6.41
C PRO A 748 28.60 -21.44 -7.33
N PRO A 749 29.64 -22.29 -7.45
CA PRO A 749 29.71 -23.33 -8.48
C PRO A 749 28.70 -24.47 -8.29
N GLN A 750 28.23 -25.03 -9.41
CA GLN A 750 27.22 -26.09 -9.47
C GLN A 750 25.83 -25.66 -8.96
N PHE A 751 25.48 -24.37 -9.09
CA PHE A 751 24.20 -23.79 -8.69
C PHE A 751 22.99 -24.41 -9.40
N GLY A 752 23.15 -24.93 -10.64
CA GLY A 752 22.10 -25.63 -11.38
C GLY A 752 21.58 -26.89 -10.69
N ARG A 753 22.25 -27.39 -9.65
CA ARG A 753 21.76 -28.49 -8.80
C ARG A 753 20.52 -28.12 -7.98
N LEU A 754 20.21 -26.83 -7.80
CA LEU A 754 19.06 -26.34 -7.02
C LEU A 754 17.74 -26.44 -7.79
N LYS A 755 17.40 -27.65 -8.27
CA LYS A 755 16.29 -27.90 -9.21
C LYS A 755 14.87 -27.53 -8.71
N LYS A 756 14.71 -27.22 -7.42
CA LYS A 756 13.46 -26.72 -6.84
C LYS A 756 13.37 -25.19 -6.82
N LEU A 757 14.38 -24.47 -7.30
CA LEU A 757 14.41 -23.01 -7.25
C LEU A 757 13.38 -22.41 -8.22
N HIS A 758 12.30 -21.86 -7.67
CA HIS A 758 11.20 -21.22 -8.40
C HIS A 758 11.39 -19.70 -8.51
N VAL A 759 12.08 -19.07 -7.56
CA VAL A 759 12.39 -17.63 -7.58
C VAL A 759 13.89 -17.41 -7.36
N LEU A 760 14.52 -16.72 -8.30
CA LEU A 760 15.87 -16.21 -8.22
C LEU A 760 15.85 -14.78 -8.76
N THR A 761 16.14 -13.77 -7.94
CA THR A 761 16.06 -12.38 -8.40
C THR A 761 17.19 -11.97 -9.31
N ASP A 762 18.40 -12.48 -9.09
CA ASP A 762 19.58 -12.13 -9.90
C ASP A 762 20.45 -13.38 -10.13
N PHE A 763 21.09 -13.45 -11.29
CA PHE A 763 22.13 -14.41 -11.60
C PHE A 763 23.39 -13.65 -12.02
N VAL A 764 24.43 -13.68 -11.18
CA VAL A 764 25.66 -12.92 -11.41
C VAL A 764 26.71 -13.79 -12.10
N VAL A 765 27.06 -13.45 -13.33
CA VAL A 765 28.14 -14.11 -14.06
C VAL A 765 29.50 -13.61 -13.53
N GLY A 766 30.49 -14.49 -13.50
CA GLY A 766 31.82 -14.16 -12.99
C GLY A 766 32.90 -15.09 -13.56
N ASP A 767 34.16 -14.68 -13.38
CA ASP A 767 35.35 -15.30 -13.99
C ASP A 767 35.63 -16.73 -13.48
N SER A 768 34.88 -17.16 -12.48
CA SER A 768 34.81 -18.50 -11.88
C SER A 768 33.48 -18.61 -11.15
N GLY A 769 33.00 -19.82 -10.86
CA GLY A 769 31.69 -20.04 -10.24
C GLY A 769 30.81 -20.91 -11.13
N SER A 770 29.51 -20.65 -11.16
CA SER A 770 28.59 -21.25 -12.14
C SER A 770 28.55 -20.48 -13.45
N SER A 771 28.60 -21.20 -14.58
CA SER A 771 28.31 -20.60 -15.89
C SER A 771 26.80 -20.38 -16.05
N ILE A 772 26.43 -19.42 -16.90
CA ILE A 772 25.04 -19.12 -17.26
C ILE A 772 24.32 -20.34 -17.86
N SER A 773 25.06 -21.27 -18.48
CA SER A 773 24.54 -22.54 -19.01
C SER A 773 23.98 -23.47 -17.91
N GLU A 774 24.28 -23.24 -16.64
CA GLU A 774 23.64 -23.96 -15.52
C GLU A 774 22.16 -23.57 -15.33
N LEU A 775 21.72 -22.41 -15.81
CA LEU A 775 20.29 -22.02 -15.79
C LEU A 775 19.41 -23.04 -16.51
N LYS A 776 19.93 -23.83 -17.45
CA LYS A 776 19.19 -24.94 -18.11
C LYS A 776 18.56 -25.92 -17.12
N GLN A 777 19.20 -26.15 -15.98
CA GLN A 777 18.75 -27.10 -14.96
C GLN A 777 17.67 -26.53 -14.03
N LEU A 778 17.45 -25.22 -14.08
CA LEU A 778 16.48 -24.48 -13.28
C LEU A 778 15.25 -24.15 -14.16
N SER A 779 14.55 -25.20 -14.60
CA SER A 779 13.38 -25.11 -15.51
C SER A 779 12.24 -24.27 -14.96
N ASP A 780 12.02 -24.35 -13.65
CA ASP A 780 10.80 -23.91 -12.98
C ASP A 780 10.84 -22.48 -12.44
N LEU A 781 11.94 -21.76 -12.69
CA LEU A 781 12.11 -20.34 -12.40
C LEU A 781 11.00 -19.48 -13.02
N GLY A 782 10.44 -18.58 -12.20
CA GLY A 782 9.42 -17.63 -12.61
C GLY A 782 9.49 -16.31 -11.85
N GLY A 783 8.62 -15.36 -12.26
CA GLY A 783 8.66 -13.99 -11.77
C GLY A 783 9.75 -13.15 -12.44
N ALA A 784 10.53 -12.42 -11.64
CA ALA A 784 11.55 -11.48 -12.11
C ALA A 784 12.98 -12.03 -11.92
N LEU A 785 13.82 -11.95 -12.97
CA LEU A 785 15.23 -12.37 -12.95
C LEU A 785 16.12 -11.34 -13.67
N SER A 786 17.12 -10.82 -12.97
CA SER A 786 18.25 -10.08 -13.55
C SER A 786 19.38 -11.05 -13.92
N VAL A 787 20.04 -10.86 -15.05
CA VAL A 787 21.31 -11.52 -15.38
C VAL A 787 22.38 -10.44 -15.50
N LEU A 788 23.36 -10.49 -14.60
CA LEU A 788 24.34 -9.43 -14.38
C LEU A 788 25.75 -9.86 -14.82
N ASN A 789 26.56 -8.88 -15.21
CA ASN A 789 27.92 -9.03 -15.74
C ASN A 789 27.97 -9.83 -17.05
N LEU A 790 27.03 -9.57 -17.97
CA LEU A 790 26.88 -10.34 -19.20
C LEU A 790 28.11 -10.29 -20.13
N GLU A 791 28.98 -9.29 -19.99
CA GLU A 791 30.29 -9.25 -20.66
C GLU A 791 31.14 -10.51 -20.34
N LYS A 792 30.94 -11.12 -19.17
CA LYS A 792 31.68 -12.32 -18.73
C LYS A 792 31.12 -13.63 -19.31
N VAL A 793 30.06 -13.59 -20.13
CA VAL A 793 29.48 -14.78 -20.76
C VAL A 793 30.31 -15.21 -21.96
N LYS A 794 30.67 -16.49 -22.00
CA LYS A 794 31.21 -17.12 -23.21
C LYS A 794 30.08 -17.33 -24.20
N VAL A 795 30.26 -16.93 -25.46
CA VAL A 795 29.27 -17.09 -26.54
C VAL A 795 28.64 -18.49 -26.58
N ALA A 796 29.45 -19.55 -26.46
CA ALA A 796 28.97 -20.93 -26.47
C ALA A 796 28.12 -21.34 -25.23
N ASP A 797 28.23 -20.62 -24.11
CA ASP A 797 27.41 -20.86 -22.91
C ASP A 797 26.07 -20.12 -22.94
N ALA A 798 25.91 -19.06 -23.74
CA ALA A 798 24.74 -18.18 -23.74
C ALA A 798 23.44 -18.94 -24.10
N ALA A 799 23.41 -19.61 -25.25
CA ALA A 799 22.31 -20.51 -25.65
C ALA A 799 22.08 -21.66 -24.64
N GLY A 800 23.10 -22.00 -23.84
CA GLY A 800 22.98 -22.92 -22.72
C GLY A 800 22.03 -22.43 -21.62
N ALA A 801 21.77 -21.14 -21.47
CA ALA A 801 20.87 -20.59 -20.45
C ALA A 801 19.42 -21.08 -20.61
N ASN A 802 19.03 -21.38 -21.85
CA ASN A 802 17.73 -21.93 -22.24
C ASN A 802 16.54 -21.11 -21.70
N LEU A 803 16.59 -19.78 -21.85
CA LEU A 803 15.55 -18.87 -21.34
C LEU A 803 14.22 -19.00 -22.08
N LYS A 804 14.24 -19.43 -23.36
CA LYS A 804 13.04 -19.69 -24.18
C LYS A 804 12.08 -20.70 -23.57
N GLU A 805 12.57 -21.71 -22.85
CA GLU A 805 11.73 -22.73 -22.20
C GLU A 805 11.17 -22.28 -20.82
N LYS A 806 11.58 -21.12 -20.30
CA LYS A 806 11.23 -20.67 -18.94
C LYS A 806 9.89 -19.94 -18.90
N LYS A 807 8.82 -20.69 -19.21
CA LYS A 807 7.43 -20.19 -19.38
C LYS A 807 6.83 -19.41 -18.21
N TYR A 808 7.43 -19.48 -17.03
CA TYR A 808 6.99 -18.82 -15.81
C TYR A 808 7.70 -17.47 -15.53
N LEU A 809 8.76 -17.12 -16.28
CA LEU A 809 9.40 -15.80 -16.16
C LEU A 809 8.50 -14.71 -16.76
N SER A 810 8.29 -13.64 -16.00
CA SER A 810 7.47 -12.49 -16.39
C SER A 810 8.28 -11.21 -16.55
N GLU A 811 9.42 -11.08 -15.87
CA GLU A 811 10.29 -9.91 -15.97
C GLU A 811 11.76 -10.34 -16.12
N LEU A 812 12.49 -9.72 -17.05
CA LEU A 812 13.91 -9.97 -17.27
C LEU A 812 14.70 -8.67 -17.32
N VAL A 813 15.89 -8.68 -16.72
CA VAL A 813 16.89 -7.61 -16.86
C VAL A 813 18.20 -8.22 -17.36
N PHE A 814 18.71 -7.78 -18.50
CA PHE A 814 20.02 -8.17 -19.02
C PHE A 814 20.98 -6.99 -18.83
N GLN A 815 22.02 -7.17 -18.01
CA GLN A 815 22.92 -6.09 -17.63
C GLN A 815 24.39 -6.45 -17.84
N TRP A 816 25.05 -5.64 -18.66
CA TRP A 816 26.49 -5.54 -18.81
C TRP A 816 27.07 -4.51 -17.81
N THR A 817 28.36 -4.58 -17.52
CA THR A 817 29.07 -3.57 -16.75
C THR A 817 29.32 -2.30 -17.59
N LYS A 818 28.86 -1.13 -17.13
CA LYS A 818 28.98 0.14 -17.87
C LYS A 818 30.44 0.45 -18.21
N GLY A 819 30.74 0.67 -19.49
CA GLY A 819 32.07 0.98 -19.99
C GLY A 819 33.02 -0.22 -20.10
N ILE A 820 32.55 -1.45 -19.84
CA ILE A 820 33.29 -2.69 -20.10
C ILE A 820 32.55 -3.45 -21.19
N HIS A 821 33.13 -3.49 -22.39
CA HIS A 821 32.57 -4.18 -23.55
C HIS A 821 33.68 -5.02 -24.20
N HIS A 822 33.33 -6.22 -24.65
CA HIS A 822 34.20 -7.03 -25.50
C HIS A 822 33.92 -6.71 -26.99
N ASN A 823 34.31 -7.61 -27.89
CA ASN A 823 33.95 -7.52 -29.30
C ASN A 823 32.43 -7.46 -29.46
N ALA A 824 31.91 -6.43 -30.13
CA ALA A 824 30.47 -6.22 -30.33
C ALA A 824 29.75 -7.45 -30.94
N LEU A 825 30.41 -8.21 -31.82
CA LEU A 825 29.89 -9.46 -32.38
C LEU A 825 29.71 -10.57 -31.33
N ASN A 826 30.55 -10.60 -30.29
CA ASN A 826 30.36 -11.53 -29.17
C ASN A 826 29.13 -11.12 -28.35
N GLU A 827 28.99 -9.83 -28.04
CA GLU A 827 27.85 -9.31 -27.27
C GLU A 827 26.53 -9.55 -28.02
N GLU A 828 26.51 -9.32 -29.34
CA GLU A 828 25.38 -9.65 -30.23
C GLU A 828 25.03 -11.14 -30.15
N THR A 829 26.02 -12.04 -30.28
CA THR A 829 25.76 -13.49 -30.22
C THR A 829 25.35 -13.96 -28.82
N VAL A 830 25.82 -13.30 -27.75
CA VAL A 830 25.36 -13.54 -26.37
C VAL A 830 23.90 -13.12 -26.21
N LEU A 831 23.49 -11.95 -26.70
CA LEU A 831 22.10 -11.50 -26.64
C LEU A 831 21.15 -12.41 -27.44
N ASP A 832 21.60 -12.95 -28.58
CA ASP A 832 20.82 -13.91 -29.37
C ASP A 832 20.59 -15.23 -28.63
N GLY A 833 21.66 -15.79 -28.05
CA GLY A 833 21.59 -16.99 -27.20
C GLY A 833 20.72 -16.82 -25.94
N LEU A 834 20.35 -15.60 -25.59
CA LEU A 834 19.48 -15.27 -24.45
C LEU A 834 18.01 -15.01 -24.83
N GLN A 835 17.55 -15.44 -26.01
CA GLN A 835 16.13 -15.36 -26.40
C GLN A 835 15.21 -15.88 -25.27
N PRO A 836 14.31 -15.05 -24.71
CA PRO A 836 13.41 -15.42 -23.63
C PRO A 836 12.11 -16.07 -24.13
N HIS A 837 11.32 -16.62 -23.21
CA HIS A 837 9.98 -17.13 -23.55
C HIS A 837 9.01 -15.98 -23.88
N GLU A 838 8.15 -16.20 -24.88
CA GLU A 838 7.07 -15.34 -25.37
C GLU A 838 6.03 -14.89 -24.30
N ASN A 839 6.12 -15.40 -23.07
CA ASN A 839 5.27 -15.00 -21.94
C ASN A 839 5.77 -13.73 -21.21
N LEU A 840 6.94 -13.21 -21.60
CA LEU A 840 7.60 -12.10 -20.92
C LEU A 840 6.75 -10.82 -20.96
N LYS A 841 6.54 -10.20 -19.79
CA LYS A 841 5.79 -8.95 -19.61
C LYS A 841 6.67 -7.72 -19.55
N LYS A 842 7.89 -7.83 -18.99
CA LYS A 842 8.84 -6.72 -18.88
C LYS A 842 10.24 -7.15 -19.28
N LEU A 843 10.95 -6.32 -20.04
CA LEU A 843 12.34 -6.53 -20.41
C LEU A 843 13.14 -5.23 -20.22
N ALA A 844 14.34 -5.34 -19.65
CA ALA A 844 15.32 -4.26 -19.66
C ALA A 844 16.67 -4.78 -20.18
N ILE A 845 17.30 -4.03 -21.08
CA ILE A 845 18.65 -4.28 -21.60
C ILE A 845 19.51 -3.08 -21.23
N LEU A 846 20.58 -3.31 -20.47
CA LEU A 846 21.37 -2.29 -19.78
C LEU A 846 22.86 -2.42 -20.13
N ASN A 847 23.47 -1.31 -20.57
CA ASN A 847 24.88 -1.19 -20.95
C ASN A 847 25.35 -2.11 -22.10
N TYR A 848 24.45 -2.56 -22.98
CA TYR A 848 24.74 -3.55 -24.02
C TYR A 848 25.77 -3.03 -25.06
N GLY A 849 26.82 -3.82 -25.29
CA GLY A 849 27.96 -3.43 -26.13
C GLY A 849 27.86 -3.76 -27.62
N GLY A 850 26.78 -4.41 -28.08
CA GLY A 850 26.58 -4.74 -29.50
C GLY A 850 26.28 -3.50 -30.38
N GLY A 851 26.45 -3.64 -31.69
CA GLY A 851 26.07 -2.61 -32.67
C GLY A 851 24.60 -2.67 -33.07
N ASN A 852 23.99 -3.85 -32.97
CA ASN A 852 22.62 -4.15 -33.38
C ASN A 852 21.84 -4.88 -32.28
N PHE A 853 20.53 -4.71 -32.25
CA PHE A 853 19.63 -5.54 -31.46
C PHE A 853 19.13 -6.75 -32.26
N GLN A 854 18.83 -7.84 -31.57
CA GLN A 854 18.36 -9.07 -32.23
C GLN A 854 16.90 -8.98 -32.70
N THR A 855 16.61 -9.65 -33.81
CA THR A 855 15.30 -9.57 -34.49
C THR A 855 14.14 -9.99 -33.60
N TRP A 856 14.35 -10.97 -32.71
CA TRP A 856 13.33 -11.45 -31.78
C TRP A 856 12.79 -10.36 -30.83
N LEU A 857 13.56 -9.29 -30.58
CA LEU A 857 13.18 -8.22 -29.64
C LEU A 857 11.98 -7.39 -30.11
N GLY A 858 11.68 -7.39 -31.42
CA GLY A 858 10.49 -6.77 -32.01
C GLY A 858 9.50 -7.75 -32.61
N ASP A 859 9.61 -9.05 -32.31
CA ASP A 859 8.77 -10.09 -32.91
C ASP A 859 7.37 -10.15 -32.28
N ALA A 860 6.34 -10.31 -33.12
CA ALA A 860 4.94 -10.32 -32.71
C ALA A 860 4.57 -11.43 -31.70
N SER A 861 5.37 -12.50 -31.60
CA SER A 861 5.21 -13.56 -30.59
C SER A 861 5.26 -13.00 -29.15
N PHE A 862 6.06 -11.96 -28.89
CA PHE A 862 6.12 -11.24 -27.60
C PHE A 862 4.91 -10.32 -27.35
N SER A 863 3.74 -10.69 -27.86
CA SER A 863 2.41 -10.10 -27.66
C SER A 863 2.04 -9.73 -26.20
N LYS A 864 2.69 -10.32 -25.20
CA LYS A 864 2.46 -10.05 -23.75
C LYS A 864 3.41 -9.01 -23.15
N MET A 865 4.37 -8.49 -23.92
CA MET A 865 5.33 -7.49 -23.44
C MET A 865 4.65 -6.13 -23.28
N MET A 866 4.68 -5.59 -22.06
CA MET A 866 4.06 -4.31 -21.68
C MET A 866 5.09 -3.21 -21.37
N TYR A 867 6.33 -3.59 -21.01
CA TYR A 867 7.40 -2.67 -20.65
C TYR A 867 8.70 -3.09 -21.34
N LEU A 868 9.34 -2.16 -22.05
CA LEU A 868 10.69 -2.36 -22.60
C LEU A 868 11.59 -1.17 -22.28
N ARG A 869 12.77 -1.44 -21.73
CA ARG A 869 13.80 -0.45 -21.40
C ARG A 869 15.14 -0.77 -22.06
N LEU A 870 15.71 0.19 -22.80
CA LEU A 870 17.03 0.06 -23.46
C LEU A 870 17.93 1.21 -22.99
N VAL A 871 18.88 0.97 -22.09
CA VAL A 871 19.67 2.07 -21.48
C VAL A 871 21.17 1.81 -21.51
N GLY A 872 21.92 2.78 -22.03
CA GLY A 872 23.38 2.72 -22.11
C GLY A 872 23.88 1.76 -23.19
N CYS A 873 23.06 1.44 -24.19
CA CYS A 873 23.48 0.62 -25.33
C CYS A 873 24.29 1.49 -26.31
N GLU A 874 25.39 2.07 -25.83
CA GLU A 874 26.07 3.24 -26.44
C GLU A 874 26.53 3.00 -27.88
N ASN A 875 26.88 1.75 -28.21
CA ASN A 875 27.35 1.33 -29.53
C ASN A 875 26.23 1.20 -30.58
N CYS A 876 24.96 1.05 -30.17
CA CYS A 876 23.86 0.74 -31.07
C CYS A 876 23.50 1.89 -32.01
N SER A 877 23.41 1.60 -33.31
CA SER A 877 23.12 2.59 -34.36
C SER A 877 21.67 2.60 -34.86
N SER A 878 20.84 1.68 -34.38
CA SER A 878 19.42 1.52 -34.75
C SER A 878 18.59 0.97 -33.57
N LEU A 879 17.26 1.04 -33.67
CA LEU A 879 16.32 0.44 -32.72
C LEU A 879 15.65 -0.82 -33.30
N PRO A 880 15.24 -1.78 -32.44
CA PRO A 880 14.46 -2.95 -32.85
C PRO A 880 13.05 -2.59 -33.37
N SER A 881 12.42 -3.54 -34.07
CA SER A 881 11.12 -3.37 -34.75
C SER A 881 9.90 -3.41 -33.82
N LEU A 882 9.86 -2.55 -32.81
CA LEU A 882 8.89 -2.63 -31.70
C LEU A 882 7.42 -2.40 -32.08
N GLY A 883 7.12 -1.83 -33.25
CA GLY A 883 5.75 -1.52 -33.68
C GLY A 883 4.77 -2.71 -33.65
N GLN A 884 5.28 -3.95 -33.70
CA GLN A 884 4.46 -5.18 -33.66
C GLN A 884 4.01 -5.58 -32.24
N LEU A 885 4.60 -5.01 -31.18
CA LEU A 885 4.31 -5.36 -29.79
C LEU A 885 2.99 -4.71 -29.33
N SER A 886 1.87 -5.40 -29.61
CA SER A 886 0.51 -4.87 -29.45
C SER A 886 0.13 -4.42 -28.03
N CYS A 887 0.69 -5.05 -27.00
CA CYS A 887 0.45 -4.72 -25.58
C CYS A 887 1.52 -3.81 -24.94
N LEU A 888 2.51 -3.33 -25.71
CA LEU A 888 3.57 -2.45 -25.18
C LEU A 888 2.97 -1.12 -24.70
N LYS A 889 3.03 -0.87 -23.39
CA LYS A 889 2.50 0.33 -22.72
C LYS A 889 3.56 1.38 -22.45
N GLU A 890 4.74 0.97 -22.01
CA GLU A 890 5.87 1.88 -21.73
C GLU A 890 7.12 1.46 -22.49
N PHE A 891 7.69 2.41 -23.24
CA PHE A 891 9.01 2.29 -23.86
C PHE A 891 9.94 3.40 -23.38
N HIS A 892 11.10 3.02 -22.85
CA HIS A 892 12.12 3.92 -22.33
C HIS A 892 13.46 3.59 -23.02
N VAL A 893 14.03 4.55 -23.74
CA VAL A 893 15.39 4.44 -24.30
C VAL A 893 16.28 5.55 -23.78
N ALA A 894 17.51 5.24 -23.36
CA ALA A 894 18.44 6.26 -22.88
C ALA A 894 19.93 5.99 -23.10
N ASN A 895 20.76 7.05 -23.11
CA ASN A 895 22.22 7.00 -23.28
C ASN A 895 22.64 6.21 -24.54
N MET A 896 22.07 6.57 -25.70
CA MET A 896 22.31 5.92 -27.00
C MET A 896 23.26 6.77 -27.86
N LYS A 897 24.56 6.70 -27.57
CA LYS A 897 25.56 7.61 -28.17
C LYS A 897 25.69 7.53 -29.70
N ASN A 898 25.39 6.39 -30.31
CA ASN A 898 25.50 6.17 -31.76
C ASN A 898 24.16 6.26 -32.54
N LEU A 899 23.01 6.42 -31.87
CA LEU A 899 21.70 6.45 -32.55
C LEU A 899 21.46 7.83 -33.20
N ARG A 900 21.56 7.89 -34.54
CA ARG A 900 21.34 9.12 -35.31
C ARG A 900 19.88 9.40 -35.66
N THR A 901 19.09 8.35 -35.88
CA THR A 901 17.71 8.45 -36.39
C THR A 901 16.84 7.35 -35.79
N VAL A 902 15.55 7.63 -35.62
CA VAL A 902 14.52 6.63 -35.31
C VAL A 902 13.60 6.53 -36.52
N GLY A 903 13.69 5.42 -37.27
CA GLY A 903 13.09 5.31 -38.60
C GLY A 903 12.08 4.19 -38.79
N ALA A 904 11.88 3.83 -40.05
CA ALA A 904 10.89 2.85 -40.50
C ALA A 904 11.06 1.48 -39.84
N GLU A 905 12.28 1.11 -39.48
CA GLU A 905 12.63 -0.09 -38.73
C GLU A 905 11.88 -0.18 -37.39
N PHE A 906 11.85 0.90 -36.59
CA PHE A 906 11.16 0.96 -35.30
C PHE A 906 9.66 0.63 -35.41
N CYS A 907 9.04 1.03 -36.52
CA CYS A 907 7.61 0.86 -36.79
C CYS A 907 7.29 -0.36 -37.65
N ARG A 908 8.29 -1.15 -38.08
CA ARG A 908 8.14 -2.12 -39.18
C ARG A 908 7.19 -3.26 -38.82
N THR A 909 5.96 -3.17 -39.28
CA THR A 909 4.98 -4.25 -39.21
C THR A 909 5.20 -5.27 -40.32
N ALA A 910 4.94 -6.56 -40.03
CA ALA A 910 4.99 -7.63 -41.02
C ALA A 910 3.81 -7.60 -42.02
N ALA A 911 2.78 -6.79 -41.75
CA ALA A 911 1.61 -6.60 -42.60
C ALA A 911 1.19 -5.13 -42.62
N SER A 912 0.78 -4.65 -43.79
CA SER A 912 0.35 -3.26 -44.05
C SER A 912 -1.00 -2.87 -43.41
N SER A 913 -1.70 -3.81 -42.79
CA SER A 913 -3.02 -3.62 -42.16
C SER A 913 -2.98 -3.49 -40.63
N ILE A 914 -1.83 -3.70 -39.99
CA ILE A 914 -1.69 -3.61 -38.53
C ILE A 914 -1.21 -2.21 -38.15
N GLN A 915 -2.05 -1.43 -37.46
CA GLN A 915 -1.60 -0.20 -36.81
C GLN A 915 -0.56 -0.54 -35.72
N PRO A 916 0.64 0.07 -35.73
CA PRO A 916 1.67 -0.20 -34.73
C PRO A 916 1.32 0.42 -33.37
N PHE A 917 2.00 -0.02 -32.31
CA PHE A 917 1.96 0.60 -30.97
C PHE A 917 0.54 0.81 -30.37
N LYS A 918 -0.38 -0.13 -30.62
CA LYS A 918 -1.82 -0.05 -30.24
C LYS A 918 -2.11 0.26 -28.76
N SER A 919 -1.16 0.00 -27.85
CA SER A 919 -1.31 0.19 -26.40
C SER A 919 -0.28 1.15 -25.78
N LEU A 920 0.54 1.84 -26.59
CA LEU A 920 1.64 2.65 -26.04
C LEU A 920 1.11 3.92 -25.38
N GLU A 921 1.30 4.00 -24.06
CA GLU A 921 0.81 5.06 -23.17
C GLU A 921 1.94 6.01 -22.75
N ILE A 922 3.17 5.51 -22.60
CA ILE A 922 4.34 6.25 -22.12
C ILE A 922 5.55 6.02 -23.04
N LEU A 923 6.19 7.11 -23.47
CA LEU A 923 7.38 7.10 -24.31
C LEU A 923 8.46 8.03 -23.74
N ARG A 924 9.68 7.53 -23.55
CA ARG A 924 10.81 8.31 -23.01
C ARG A 924 12.08 8.16 -23.84
N PHE A 925 12.71 9.30 -24.12
CA PHE A 925 14.05 9.41 -24.70
C PHE A 925 14.90 10.28 -23.78
N GLU A 926 16.00 9.75 -23.23
CA GLU A 926 16.86 10.44 -22.26
C GLU A 926 18.34 10.30 -22.69
N ASP A 927 19.19 11.33 -22.62
CA ASP A 927 20.61 11.26 -23.05
C ASP A 927 20.82 10.73 -24.50
N MET A 928 20.34 11.46 -25.50
CA MET A 928 20.37 11.06 -26.92
C MET A 928 21.22 12.04 -27.76
N PRO A 929 22.57 12.04 -27.62
CA PRO A 929 23.41 13.18 -28.00
C PRO A 929 23.49 13.46 -29.51
N ILE A 930 23.42 12.45 -30.37
CA ILE A 930 23.53 12.62 -31.83
C ILE A 930 22.24 12.34 -32.60
N TRP A 931 21.14 12.09 -31.89
CA TRP A 931 19.85 11.80 -32.51
C TRP A 931 19.27 13.07 -33.13
N SER A 932 19.02 13.06 -34.44
CA SER A 932 18.57 14.24 -35.19
C SER A 932 17.08 14.26 -35.51
N SER A 933 16.45 13.09 -35.66
CA SER A 933 15.10 13.01 -36.23
C SER A 933 14.39 11.67 -36.03
N PHE A 934 13.06 11.75 -35.99
CA PHE A 934 12.20 10.67 -36.50
C PHE A 934 12.18 10.74 -38.03
N THR A 935 12.31 9.61 -38.74
CA THR A 935 12.31 9.59 -40.22
C THR A 935 11.04 8.98 -40.84
N VAL A 936 10.05 8.64 -40.01
CA VAL A 936 8.71 8.15 -40.43
C VAL A 936 7.62 8.82 -39.59
N GLU A 937 6.44 9.00 -40.18
CA GLU A 937 5.23 9.49 -39.52
C GLU A 937 4.66 8.41 -38.59
N VAL A 938 5.21 8.31 -37.37
CA VAL A 938 4.79 7.32 -36.37
C VAL A 938 3.45 7.72 -35.76
N GLN A 939 2.37 7.02 -36.12
CA GLN A 939 1.09 7.14 -35.41
C GLN A 939 1.19 6.50 -34.02
N LEU A 940 0.97 7.29 -32.96
CA LEU A 940 0.98 6.84 -31.56
C LEU A 940 -0.37 7.17 -30.90
N PRO A 941 -1.47 6.48 -31.27
CA PRO A 941 -2.84 6.93 -31.02
C PRO A 941 -3.22 7.01 -29.54
N ARG A 942 -2.60 6.20 -28.67
CA ARG A 942 -2.87 6.14 -27.22
C ARG A 942 -1.79 6.79 -26.35
N LEU A 943 -0.81 7.48 -26.94
CA LEU A 943 0.29 8.06 -26.17
C LEU A 943 -0.23 9.16 -25.24
N GLN A 944 -0.09 8.96 -23.93
CA GLN A 944 -0.52 9.90 -22.89
C GLN A 944 0.65 10.76 -22.39
N LYS A 945 1.87 10.21 -22.36
CA LYS A 945 3.05 10.87 -21.80
C LYS A 945 4.27 10.73 -22.71
N LEU A 946 4.83 11.87 -23.11
CA LEU A 946 6.08 11.95 -23.86
C LEU A 946 7.11 12.73 -23.04
N HIS A 947 8.27 12.11 -22.81
CA HIS A 947 9.41 12.72 -22.12
C HIS A 947 10.64 12.73 -23.04
N LEU A 948 11.20 13.91 -23.27
CA LEU A 948 12.44 14.13 -24.02
C LEU A 948 13.44 14.86 -23.11
N HIS A 949 14.56 14.22 -22.78
CA HIS A 949 15.60 14.81 -21.94
C HIS A 949 16.98 14.68 -22.62
N LYS A 950 17.76 15.76 -22.67
CA LYS A 950 19.12 15.77 -23.24
C LYS A 950 19.18 15.15 -24.65
N CYS A 951 18.32 15.63 -25.54
CA CYS A 951 18.30 15.25 -26.97
C CYS A 951 18.77 16.44 -27.84
N PRO A 952 20.03 16.92 -27.71
CA PRO A 952 20.43 18.24 -28.20
C PRO A 952 20.43 18.39 -29.71
N ASN A 953 20.68 17.31 -30.47
CA ASN A 953 20.73 17.35 -31.93
C ASN A 953 19.37 17.16 -32.61
N LEU A 954 18.29 16.92 -31.86
CA LEU A 954 16.96 16.64 -32.40
C LEU A 954 16.39 17.90 -33.06
N THR A 955 16.41 17.98 -34.39
CA THR A 955 15.94 19.15 -35.17
C THR A 955 14.49 19.01 -35.62
N ASN A 956 14.07 17.79 -35.96
CA ASN A 956 12.80 17.58 -36.64
C ASN A 956 11.59 17.63 -35.68
N LYS A 957 10.46 18.08 -36.24
CA LYS A 957 9.14 18.09 -35.58
C LYS A 957 8.81 16.73 -34.94
N LEU A 958 8.09 16.78 -33.82
CA LEU A 958 7.49 15.61 -33.17
C LEU A 958 6.55 14.84 -34.13
N PRO A 959 6.29 13.54 -33.88
CA PRO A 959 5.34 12.78 -34.68
C PRO A 959 3.98 13.48 -34.77
N LYS A 960 3.43 13.57 -36.00
CA LYS A 960 2.15 14.22 -36.26
C LYS A 960 1.02 13.49 -35.53
N HIS A 961 0.02 14.24 -35.07
CA HIS A 961 -1.25 13.72 -34.54
C HIS A 961 -1.09 12.80 -33.29
N LEU A 962 -1.00 13.41 -32.11
CA LEU A 962 -0.90 12.76 -30.79
C LEU A 962 -2.16 13.03 -29.92
N PRO A 963 -3.35 12.55 -30.34
CA PRO A 963 -4.64 13.02 -29.82
C PRO A 963 -4.92 12.65 -28.35
N SER A 964 -4.17 11.70 -27.80
CA SER A 964 -4.31 11.25 -26.39
C SER A 964 -3.28 11.90 -25.45
N LEU A 965 -2.42 12.81 -25.93
CA LEU A 965 -1.26 13.31 -25.17
C LEU A 965 -1.72 14.24 -24.04
N LEU A 966 -1.54 13.80 -22.79
CA LEU A 966 -1.90 14.53 -21.58
C LEU A 966 -0.71 15.29 -20.97
N THR A 967 0.51 14.78 -21.15
CA THR A 967 1.74 15.33 -20.57
C THR A 967 2.89 15.32 -21.58
N LEU A 968 3.53 16.47 -21.75
CA LEU A 968 4.72 16.64 -22.58
C LEU A 968 5.81 17.32 -21.75
N HIS A 969 6.92 16.62 -21.52
CA HIS A 969 8.11 17.15 -20.84
C HIS A 969 9.29 17.16 -21.81
N ILE A 970 9.92 18.33 -21.95
CA ILE A 970 11.04 18.57 -22.85
C ILE A 970 12.12 19.34 -22.08
N SER A 971 13.28 18.71 -21.84
CA SER A 971 14.42 19.38 -21.20
C SER A 971 15.74 19.13 -21.90
N GLU A 972 16.59 20.15 -21.95
CA GLU A 972 17.91 20.12 -22.62
C GLU A 972 17.84 19.64 -24.10
N CYS A 973 16.80 20.08 -24.82
CA CYS A 973 16.56 19.81 -26.25
C CYS A 973 16.61 21.11 -27.09
N PRO A 974 17.73 21.85 -27.14
CA PRO A 974 17.81 23.19 -27.75
C PRO A 974 17.40 23.29 -29.22
N ASN A 975 17.64 22.27 -30.05
CA ASN A 975 17.35 22.35 -31.49
C ASN A 975 15.93 21.89 -31.88
N LEU A 976 15.10 21.44 -30.94
CA LEU A 976 13.79 20.85 -31.23
C LEU A 976 12.78 21.90 -31.72
N GLU A 977 12.40 21.81 -33.00
CA GLU A 977 11.30 22.59 -33.56
C GLU A 977 9.94 21.99 -33.19
N LEU A 978 9.25 22.59 -32.22
CA LEU A 978 7.85 22.28 -31.97
C LEU A 978 6.98 22.85 -33.10
N GLY A 979 6.14 22.00 -33.69
CA GLY A 979 5.55 22.21 -35.02
C GLY A 979 4.53 23.35 -35.17
N PHE A 980 4.26 24.14 -34.13
CA PHE A 980 3.18 25.13 -34.02
C PHE A 980 3.23 26.31 -35.02
N LEU A 981 4.23 26.34 -35.91
CA LEU A 981 4.49 27.45 -36.84
C LEU A 981 3.87 27.23 -38.24
N HIS A 982 2.93 26.27 -38.37
CA HIS A 982 2.22 25.99 -39.63
C HIS A 982 0.73 25.76 -39.40
N GLU A 983 -0.08 26.19 -40.36
CA GLU A 983 -1.55 26.22 -40.29
C GLU A 983 -2.17 24.81 -40.25
N ASP A 984 -1.48 23.77 -40.75
CA ASP A 984 -1.96 22.37 -40.74
C ASP A 984 -1.94 21.67 -39.35
N THR A 985 -1.64 22.37 -38.25
CA THR A 985 -1.22 21.74 -36.98
C THR A 985 -2.15 21.92 -35.79
N GLU A 986 -3.26 22.67 -35.95
CA GLU A 986 -4.07 23.23 -34.84
C GLU A 986 -4.70 22.18 -33.89
N HIS A 987 -4.87 20.94 -34.35
CA HIS A 987 -5.62 19.88 -33.63
C HIS A 987 -4.72 18.88 -32.88
N TRP A 988 -3.38 19.02 -32.92
CA TRP A 988 -2.47 17.95 -32.48
C TRP A 988 -2.28 17.84 -30.95
N TYR A 989 -2.69 18.86 -30.18
CA TYR A 989 -2.42 18.98 -28.74
C TYR A 989 -3.67 19.30 -27.90
N GLU A 990 -4.88 19.15 -28.45
CA GLU A 990 -6.15 19.49 -27.78
C GLU A 990 -6.41 18.75 -26.46
N ALA A 991 -5.71 17.65 -26.19
CA ALA A 991 -5.83 16.87 -24.95
C ALA A 991 -4.77 17.24 -23.88
N LEU A 992 -3.81 18.11 -24.22
CA LEU A 992 -2.64 18.37 -23.39
C LEU A 992 -3.02 19.17 -22.14
N LYS A 993 -2.79 18.57 -20.96
CA LYS A 993 -3.07 19.17 -19.65
C LYS A 993 -1.83 19.73 -18.96
N SER A 994 -0.65 19.20 -19.28
CA SER A 994 0.62 19.62 -18.68
C SER A 994 1.73 19.69 -19.74
N LEU A 995 2.40 20.85 -19.80
CA LEU A 995 3.53 21.11 -20.69
C LEU A 995 4.69 21.72 -19.90
N GLU A 996 5.84 21.07 -19.97
CA GLU A 996 7.08 21.50 -19.33
C GLU A 996 8.19 21.60 -20.38
N ILE A 997 8.77 22.80 -20.54
CA ILE A 997 9.87 23.09 -21.47
C ILE A 997 11.00 23.76 -20.67
N SER A 998 12.15 23.10 -20.52
CA SER A 998 13.33 23.65 -19.82
C SER A 998 14.59 23.62 -20.69
N SER A 999 15.25 24.77 -20.85
CA SER A 999 16.50 24.93 -21.63
C SER A 999 16.45 24.26 -23.01
N SER A 1000 15.34 24.46 -23.73
CA SER A 1000 14.98 23.70 -24.94
C SER A 1000 14.31 24.58 -25.99
N CYS A 1001 14.21 24.07 -27.22
CA CYS A 1001 13.42 24.65 -28.31
C CYS A 1001 13.77 26.11 -28.62
N ASN A 1002 15.07 26.38 -28.89
CA ASN A 1002 15.62 27.71 -29.15
C ASN A 1002 15.04 28.42 -30.39
N SER A 1003 14.22 27.75 -31.20
CA SER A 1003 13.46 28.32 -32.32
C SER A 1003 12.15 29.00 -31.89
N ILE A 1004 11.68 28.81 -30.64
CA ILE A 1004 10.47 29.44 -30.12
C ILE A 1004 10.72 30.93 -29.84
N VAL A 1005 10.41 31.77 -30.82
CA VAL A 1005 10.40 33.24 -30.66
C VAL A 1005 9.08 33.72 -30.03
N PHE A 1006 7.98 33.00 -30.23
CA PHE A 1006 6.70 33.24 -29.57
C PHE A 1006 6.01 31.93 -29.22
N PHE A 1007 5.24 31.92 -28.12
CA PHE A 1007 4.48 30.74 -27.69
C PHE A 1007 2.99 30.90 -28.03
N PRO A 1008 2.37 30.04 -28.86
CA PRO A 1008 0.96 30.18 -29.24
C PRO A 1008 0.04 29.51 -28.20
N LEU A 1009 -0.59 30.31 -27.34
CA LEU A 1009 -1.50 29.81 -26.30
C LEU A 1009 -2.82 29.24 -26.85
N ASP A 1010 -3.27 29.76 -28.00
CA ASP A 1010 -4.55 29.39 -28.62
C ASP A 1010 -4.70 27.88 -28.89
N TYR A 1011 -3.59 27.20 -29.18
CA TYR A 1011 -3.56 25.78 -29.53
C TYR A 1011 -3.63 24.82 -28.31
N PHE A 1012 -3.82 25.37 -27.11
CA PHE A 1012 -3.71 24.65 -25.84
C PHE A 1012 -4.96 24.82 -24.95
N THR A 1013 -6.15 24.71 -25.55
CA THR A 1013 -7.45 24.98 -24.90
C THR A 1013 -7.69 24.23 -23.58
N LYS A 1014 -7.17 23.00 -23.42
CA LYS A 1014 -7.30 22.17 -22.20
C LYS A 1014 -6.07 22.16 -21.29
N LEU A 1015 -5.09 23.04 -21.52
CA LEU A 1015 -3.84 23.08 -20.75
C LEU A 1015 -4.08 23.68 -19.37
N GLU A 1016 -3.78 22.90 -18.33
CA GLU A 1016 -3.98 23.26 -16.93
C GLU A 1016 -2.68 23.76 -16.30
N ASN A 1017 -1.52 23.27 -16.77
CA ASN A 1017 -0.20 23.56 -16.22
C ASN A 1017 0.80 23.86 -17.35
N LEU A 1018 1.48 25.01 -17.28
CA LEU A 1018 2.53 25.41 -18.21
C LEU A 1018 3.78 25.85 -17.44
N GLN A 1019 4.91 25.19 -17.73
CA GLN A 1019 6.22 25.54 -17.20
C GLN A 1019 7.20 25.81 -18.34
N ILE A 1020 7.81 27.00 -18.36
CA ILE A 1020 8.78 27.42 -19.37
C ILE A 1020 10.02 27.98 -18.66
N GLN A 1021 11.14 27.25 -18.71
CA GLN A 1021 12.40 27.62 -18.07
C GLN A 1021 13.53 27.77 -19.10
N GLY A 1022 14.37 28.79 -18.98
CA GLY A 1022 15.60 28.93 -19.77
C GLY A 1022 15.39 29.10 -21.28
N CYS A 1023 14.18 29.47 -21.71
CA CYS A 1023 13.85 29.63 -23.13
C CYS A 1023 14.30 31.02 -23.64
N VAL A 1024 15.62 31.19 -23.76
CA VAL A 1024 16.31 32.48 -23.99
C VAL A 1024 15.86 33.28 -25.22
N HIS A 1025 15.16 32.67 -26.18
CA HIS A 1025 14.68 33.34 -27.40
C HIS A 1025 13.18 33.70 -27.39
N LEU A 1026 12.42 33.27 -26.39
CA LEU A 1026 10.99 33.58 -26.26
C LEU A 1026 10.80 35.08 -26.02
N LYS A 1027 10.01 35.76 -26.86
CA LYS A 1027 9.77 37.22 -26.79
C LYS A 1027 8.38 37.61 -26.33
N PHE A 1028 7.36 36.84 -26.69
CA PHE A 1028 5.96 37.11 -26.36
C PHE A 1028 5.12 35.84 -26.48
N PHE A 1029 3.92 35.88 -25.91
CA PHE A 1029 2.90 34.85 -26.12
C PHE A 1029 1.93 35.33 -27.21
N LYS A 1030 1.68 34.49 -28.23
CA LYS A 1030 0.65 34.74 -29.24
C LYS A 1030 -0.69 34.22 -28.70
N HIS A 1031 -1.71 35.07 -28.79
CA HIS A 1031 -3.08 34.74 -28.41
C HIS A 1031 -4.08 35.44 -29.34
N SER A 1032 -5.30 34.91 -29.37
CA SER A 1032 -6.48 35.41 -30.07
C SER A 1032 -7.52 35.95 -29.07
N PRO A 1033 -8.53 36.71 -29.50
CA PRO A 1033 -9.65 37.13 -28.64
C PRO A 1033 -10.73 36.04 -28.50
N SER A 1034 -10.33 34.76 -28.43
CA SER A 1034 -11.22 33.59 -28.36
C SER A 1034 -11.34 33.04 -26.91
N PRO A 1035 -11.96 31.87 -26.61
CA PRO A 1035 -12.40 31.56 -25.25
C PRO A 1035 -11.25 31.38 -24.24
N PRO A 1036 -11.50 31.64 -22.94
CA PRO A 1036 -10.47 31.65 -21.90
C PRO A 1036 -9.82 30.27 -21.74
N ILE A 1037 -8.50 30.28 -21.59
CA ILE A 1037 -7.68 29.07 -21.49
C ILE A 1037 -7.93 28.39 -20.14
N CYS A 1038 -7.92 27.06 -20.08
CA CYS A 1038 -8.05 26.29 -18.84
C CYS A 1038 -6.84 26.37 -17.88
N LEU A 1039 -5.90 27.30 -18.10
CA LEU A 1039 -4.62 27.38 -17.42
C LEU A 1039 -4.81 27.79 -15.95
N GLN A 1040 -4.29 26.96 -15.04
CA GLN A 1040 -4.38 27.13 -13.58
C GLN A 1040 -3.01 27.50 -13.00
N ASN A 1041 -1.93 26.91 -13.53
CA ASN A 1041 -0.57 27.15 -13.07
C ASN A 1041 0.32 27.59 -14.24
N LEU A 1042 0.94 28.76 -14.12
CA LEU A 1042 1.91 29.29 -15.08
C LEU A 1042 3.23 29.61 -14.34
N HIS A 1043 4.30 28.92 -14.71
CA HIS A 1043 5.65 29.18 -14.23
C HIS A 1043 6.56 29.54 -15.41
N ILE A 1044 7.19 30.70 -15.34
CA ILE A 1044 8.13 31.21 -16.35
C ILE A 1044 9.44 31.56 -15.62
N GLN A 1045 10.56 30.97 -16.04
CA GLN A 1045 11.86 31.22 -15.43
C GLN A 1045 12.96 31.42 -16.50
N ASP A 1046 13.94 32.29 -16.23
CA ASP A 1046 15.16 32.50 -17.04
C ASP A 1046 14.90 32.88 -18.52
N CYS A 1047 13.71 33.42 -18.84
CA CYS A 1047 13.27 33.75 -20.19
C CYS A 1047 13.71 35.17 -20.60
N CYS A 1048 15.02 35.35 -20.79
CA CYS A 1048 15.71 36.65 -20.88
C CYS A 1048 15.30 37.62 -22.01
N LEU A 1049 14.51 37.20 -23.00
CA LEU A 1049 14.01 38.07 -24.08
C LEU A 1049 12.50 38.32 -24.05
N LEU A 1050 11.79 37.79 -23.04
CA LEU A 1050 10.34 37.97 -22.89
C LEU A 1050 10.05 39.45 -22.60
N GLY A 1051 9.26 40.09 -23.45
CA GLY A 1051 8.97 41.54 -23.40
C GLY A 1051 7.50 41.89 -23.23
N SER A 1052 6.59 40.92 -23.27
CA SER A 1052 5.18 41.11 -22.93
C SER A 1052 4.56 39.88 -22.28
N PHE A 1053 3.62 40.12 -21.37
CA PHE A 1053 2.90 39.08 -20.63
C PHE A 1053 1.47 38.88 -21.22
N PRO A 1054 0.97 37.64 -21.37
CA PRO A 1054 -0.40 37.34 -21.83
C PRO A 1054 -1.44 37.67 -20.74
N GLY A 1055 -1.71 38.96 -20.56
CA GLY A 1055 -2.48 39.50 -19.44
C GLY A 1055 -4.01 39.42 -19.53
N GLY A 1056 -4.65 39.91 -18.47
CA GLY A 1056 -6.10 40.14 -18.39
C GLY A 1056 -6.98 38.89 -18.50
N ARG A 1057 -8.22 39.07 -18.99
CA ARG A 1057 -9.27 38.01 -19.06
C ARG A 1057 -8.86 36.69 -19.71
N LEU A 1058 -7.83 36.69 -20.57
CA LEU A 1058 -7.31 35.51 -21.26
C LEU A 1058 -6.90 34.40 -20.27
N LEU A 1059 -6.29 34.80 -19.15
CA LEU A 1059 -5.86 33.91 -18.06
C LEU A 1059 -6.78 33.99 -16.82
N SER A 1060 -8.07 34.25 -17.02
CA SER A 1060 -9.07 34.34 -15.94
C SER A 1060 -9.27 33.04 -15.12
N ASN A 1061 -8.72 31.91 -15.56
CA ASN A 1061 -8.68 30.66 -14.79
C ASN A 1061 -7.44 30.48 -13.90
N LEU A 1062 -6.43 31.34 -14.03
CA LEU A 1062 -5.13 31.19 -13.39
C LEU A 1062 -5.25 31.31 -11.87
N GLN A 1063 -4.61 30.39 -11.15
CA GLN A 1063 -4.59 30.29 -9.69
C GLN A 1063 -3.21 30.62 -9.14
N SER A 1064 -2.14 30.13 -9.79
CA SER A 1064 -0.75 30.41 -9.44
C SER A 1064 0.03 30.95 -10.64
N LEU A 1065 0.70 32.08 -10.44
CA LEU A 1065 1.63 32.70 -11.38
C LEU A 1065 3.01 32.84 -10.72
N SER A 1066 4.04 32.30 -11.36
CA SER A 1066 5.44 32.42 -10.94
C SER A 1066 6.29 32.92 -12.12
N ILE A 1067 6.95 34.07 -11.96
CA ILE A 1067 7.84 34.66 -12.97
C ILE A 1067 9.18 34.95 -12.30
N LYS A 1068 10.26 34.29 -12.76
CA LYS A 1068 11.60 34.39 -12.16
C LYS A 1068 12.68 34.73 -13.19
N ASN A 1069 13.63 35.59 -12.85
CA ASN A 1069 14.81 35.90 -13.67
C ASN A 1069 14.47 36.30 -15.13
N CYS A 1070 13.29 36.91 -15.31
CA CYS A 1070 12.81 37.40 -16.59
C CYS A 1070 13.15 38.89 -16.72
N ASN A 1071 14.07 39.18 -17.63
CA ASN A 1071 14.75 40.46 -17.86
C ASN A 1071 13.88 41.72 -17.76
N ASN A 1072 14.52 42.82 -17.34
CA ASN A 1072 14.04 44.21 -17.14
C ASN A 1072 13.11 44.85 -18.19
N GLN A 1073 12.81 44.19 -19.31
CA GLN A 1073 11.75 44.62 -20.23
C GLN A 1073 10.37 44.14 -19.75
N LEU A 1074 10.30 42.98 -19.08
CA LEU A 1074 9.10 42.41 -18.47
C LEU A 1074 8.87 42.97 -17.06
N THR A 1075 8.84 44.28 -16.90
CA THR A 1075 8.50 44.92 -15.61
C THR A 1075 7.03 44.66 -15.27
N PRO A 1076 6.70 44.24 -14.03
CA PRO A 1076 5.33 44.23 -13.52
C PRO A 1076 4.65 45.60 -13.65
N LYS A 1077 3.52 45.65 -14.36
CA LYS A 1077 2.76 46.87 -14.69
C LYS A 1077 1.27 46.59 -14.80
N VAL A 1078 0.43 47.61 -14.61
CA VAL A 1078 -1.05 47.47 -14.68
C VAL A 1078 -1.54 46.88 -16.01
N ASP A 1079 -0.78 47.04 -17.11
CA ASP A 1079 -1.08 46.47 -18.43
C ASP A 1079 -0.98 44.93 -18.51
N TRP A 1080 -0.41 44.26 -17.49
CA TRP A 1080 -0.51 42.80 -17.31
C TRP A 1080 -1.94 42.35 -16.96
N GLY A 1081 -2.84 43.26 -16.57
CA GLY A 1081 -4.24 42.96 -16.28
C GLY A 1081 -4.46 41.94 -15.16
N LEU A 1082 -3.49 41.76 -14.24
CA LEU A 1082 -3.60 40.78 -13.15
C LEU A 1082 -4.85 41.04 -12.29
N HIS A 1083 -5.28 42.30 -12.15
CA HIS A 1083 -6.53 42.68 -11.50
C HIS A 1083 -7.80 42.06 -12.10
N GLU A 1084 -7.80 41.65 -13.38
CA GLU A 1084 -8.92 40.91 -13.99
C GLU A 1084 -8.90 39.40 -13.68
N MET A 1085 -7.78 38.87 -13.16
CA MET A 1085 -7.58 37.44 -12.91
C MET A 1085 -8.22 37.03 -11.58
N ALA A 1086 -9.55 36.98 -11.55
CA ALA A 1086 -10.34 36.77 -10.32
C ALA A 1086 -10.07 35.45 -9.56
N LYS A 1087 -9.35 34.48 -10.14
CA LYS A 1087 -8.94 33.23 -9.46
C LYS A 1087 -7.49 33.22 -8.95
N LEU A 1088 -6.69 34.23 -9.27
CA LEU A 1088 -5.26 34.28 -8.94
C LEU A 1088 -5.07 34.46 -7.43
N ASN A 1089 -4.61 33.40 -6.76
CA ASN A 1089 -4.43 33.35 -5.30
C ASN A 1089 -2.95 33.34 -4.89
N SER A 1090 -2.04 32.94 -5.77
CA SER A 1090 -0.60 32.92 -5.54
C SER A 1090 0.14 33.67 -6.66
N LEU A 1091 0.96 34.64 -6.28
CA LEU A 1091 1.82 35.39 -7.20
C LEU A 1091 3.25 35.43 -6.69
N GLU A 1092 4.18 35.01 -7.53
CA GLU A 1092 5.61 35.05 -7.28
C GLU A 1092 6.30 35.81 -8.41
N ILE A 1093 7.09 36.83 -8.05
CA ILE A 1093 7.82 37.69 -8.98
C ILE A 1093 9.26 37.86 -8.48
N GLU A 1094 10.22 37.32 -9.22
CA GLU A 1094 11.64 37.33 -8.90
C GLU A 1094 12.45 38.00 -10.04
N GLY A 1095 13.24 38.99 -9.66
CA GLY A 1095 14.04 39.85 -10.54
C GLY A 1095 15.27 39.18 -11.16
N PRO A 1096 16.29 39.94 -11.60
CA PRO A 1096 16.54 41.35 -11.27
C PRO A 1096 15.62 42.34 -11.98
N TYR A 1097 14.95 43.19 -11.20
CA TYR A 1097 14.14 44.31 -11.69
C TYR A 1097 14.74 45.66 -11.28
N LYS A 1098 14.93 46.55 -12.27
CA LYS A 1098 15.50 47.89 -12.13
C LYS A 1098 14.48 48.97 -12.49
N GLY A 1099 14.63 50.15 -11.90
CA GLY A 1099 13.76 51.32 -12.07
C GLY A 1099 12.43 51.28 -11.30
N ILE A 1100 12.06 50.15 -10.68
CA ILE A 1100 10.83 50.01 -9.90
C ILE A 1100 11.09 50.52 -8.47
N VAL A 1101 11.00 51.84 -8.28
CA VAL A 1101 11.28 52.50 -6.98
C VAL A 1101 10.20 52.20 -5.93
N SER A 1102 8.96 51.95 -6.36
CA SER A 1102 7.87 51.48 -5.52
C SER A 1102 7.00 50.45 -6.23
N PHE A 1103 6.55 49.44 -5.49
CA PHE A 1103 5.76 48.31 -5.99
C PHE A 1103 4.70 47.90 -4.96
N PRO A 1104 3.51 47.41 -5.34
CA PRO A 1104 2.95 47.33 -6.70
C PRO A 1104 2.35 48.67 -7.18
N GLU A 1105 2.10 48.81 -8.49
CA GLU A 1105 1.30 49.93 -8.99
C GLU A 1105 -0.15 49.85 -8.48
N GLU A 1106 -0.82 50.99 -8.32
CA GLU A 1106 -2.23 51.02 -7.91
C GLU A 1106 -3.10 50.38 -9.01
N GLY A 1107 -3.96 49.43 -8.64
CA GLY A 1107 -4.72 48.63 -9.60
C GLY A 1107 -3.93 47.53 -10.31
N LEU A 1108 -2.68 47.22 -9.93
CA LEU A 1108 -1.95 46.08 -10.49
C LEU A 1108 -2.53 44.73 -10.03
N LEU A 1109 -2.58 44.51 -8.71
CA LEU A 1109 -2.84 43.19 -8.13
C LEU A 1109 -4.34 42.89 -7.91
N PRO A 1110 -4.80 41.63 -8.10
CA PRO A 1110 -6.19 41.23 -7.87
C PRO A 1110 -6.54 41.08 -6.38
N VAL A 1111 -7.77 41.46 -6.02
CA VAL A 1111 -8.31 41.40 -4.65
C VAL A 1111 -8.33 40.00 -4.01
N ASN A 1112 -8.25 38.93 -4.81
CA ASN A 1112 -8.33 37.54 -4.36
C ASN A 1112 -6.97 36.88 -4.09
N LEU A 1113 -5.87 37.66 -4.14
CA LEU A 1113 -4.53 37.18 -3.85
C LEU A 1113 -4.38 36.79 -2.37
N ASP A 1114 -4.11 35.51 -2.09
CA ASP A 1114 -3.87 34.99 -0.74
C ASP A 1114 -2.35 35.03 -0.38
N SER A 1115 -1.45 34.93 -1.37
CA SER A 1115 0.01 34.92 -1.19
C SER A 1115 0.77 35.74 -2.26
N LEU A 1116 1.77 36.51 -1.83
CA LEU A 1116 2.64 37.34 -2.68
C LEU A 1116 4.12 37.15 -2.30
N HIS A 1117 4.96 36.67 -3.23
CA HIS A 1117 6.42 36.61 -3.11
C HIS A 1117 7.08 37.60 -4.07
N ILE A 1118 7.97 38.45 -3.54
CA ILE A 1118 8.72 39.50 -4.23
C ILE A 1118 10.21 39.24 -3.99
N ASN A 1119 11.01 38.98 -5.03
CA ASN A 1119 12.44 38.70 -4.86
C ASN A 1119 13.30 39.54 -5.83
N GLY A 1120 14.45 40.04 -5.37
CA GLY A 1120 15.50 40.60 -6.24
C GLY A 1120 15.13 41.90 -6.97
N PHE A 1121 14.31 42.78 -6.37
CA PHE A 1121 14.08 44.12 -6.91
C PHE A 1121 15.22 45.05 -6.47
N GLU A 1122 16.05 45.52 -7.42
CA GLU A 1122 17.28 46.24 -7.10
C GLU A 1122 17.04 47.68 -6.63
N ASP A 1123 16.16 48.43 -7.28
CA ASP A 1123 15.89 49.85 -7.01
C ASP A 1123 14.69 50.10 -6.06
N LEU A 1124 14.05 49.05 -5.54
CA LEU A 1124 12.81 49.13 -4.78
C LEU A 1124 13.04 49.70 -3.39
N ARG A 1125 12.52 50.91 -3.11
CA ARG A 1125 12.74 51.63 -1.85
C ARG A 1125 11.58 51.56 -0.87
N SER A 1126 10.35 51.40 -1.37
CA SER A 1126 9.16 51.26 -0.53
C SER A 1126 8.04 50.47 -1.21
N LEU A 1127 7.25 49.72 -0.43
CA LEU A 1127 6.01 49.19 -0.98
C LEU A 1127 4.96 50.30 -1.10
N ASN A 1128 4.24 50.30 -2.22
CA ASN A 1128 3.15 51.24 -2.44
C ASN A 1128 1.93 50.85 -1.62
N ASN A 1129 1.58 51.70 -0.65
CA ASN A 1129 0.46 51.47 0.24
C ASN A 1129 -0.89 51.40 -0.52
N MET A 1130 -1.09 52.24 -1.54
CA MET A 1130 -2.33 52.26 -2.34
C MET A 1130 -2.50 51.01 -3.20
N GLY A 1131 -1.40 50.41 -3.67
CA GLY A 1131 -1.41 49.17 -4.43
C GLY A 1131 -1.53 47.88 -3.59
N LEU A 1132 -1.53 47.99 -2.26
CA LEU A 1132 -1.71 46.85 -1.35
C LEU A 1132 -3.01 46.91 -0.56
N GLN A 1133 -3.48 48.09 -0.15
CA GLN A 1133 -4.60 48.20 0.82
C GLN A 1133 -5.94 47.64 0.36
N HIS A 1134 -6.16 47.42 -0.94
CA HIS A 1134 -7.36 46.76 -1.47
C HIS A 1134 -7.30 45.22 -1.40
N LEU A 1135 -6.15 44.63 -1.07
CA LEU A 1135 -5.93 43.18 -1.01
C LEU A 1135 -6.44 42.58 0.31
N SER A 1136 -7.76 42.61 0.53
CA SER A 1136 -8.43 42.15 1.75
C SER A 1136 -8.30 40.64 2.04
N ARG A 1137 -7.66 39.88 1.15
CA ARG A 1137 -7.40 38.44 1.28
C ARG A 1137 -5.93 38.06 1.46
N LEU A 1138 -4.99 39.00 1.31
CA LEU A 1138 -3.56 38.70 1.35
C LEU A 1138 -3.17 38.23 2.76
N LYS A 1139 -2.73 36.97 2.89
CA LYS A 1139 -2.34 36.30 4.14
C LYS A 1139 -0.82 36.20 4.30
N THR A 1140 -0.10 36.05 3.20
CA THR A 1140 1.36 35.89 3.18
C THR A 1140 2.01 36.91 2.25
N LEU A 1141 3.04 37.60 2.75
CA LEU A 1141 3.92 38.48 1.98
C LEU A 1141 5.38 38.07 2.24
N GLU A 1142 6.09 37.65 1.21
CA GLU A 1142 7.50 37.29 1.29
C GLU A 1142 8.33 38.26 0.44
N ILE A 1143 9.43 38.76 0.99
CA ILE A 1143 10.28 39.78 0.37
C ILE A 1143 11.75 39.38 0.51
N GLU A 1144 12.41 39.02 -0.59
CA GLU A 1144 13.79 38.54 -0.58
C GLU A 1144 14.72 39.40 -1.47
N SER A 1145 15.99 39.54 -1.09
CA SER A 1145 17.06 40.18 -1.88
C SER A 1145 16.80 41.63 -2.36
N CYS A 1146 15.87 42.37 -1.74
CA CYS A 1146 15.47 43.73 -2.14
C CYS A 1146 16.31 44.78 -1.41
N LYS A 1147 17.45 45.19 -1.99
CA LYS A 1147 18.56 45.78 -1.23
C LYS A 1147 18.45 47.28 -0.96
N ASP A 1148 17.81 48.05 -1.84
CA ASP A 1148 17.47 49.47 -1.59
C ASP A 1148 16.21 49.63 -0.71
N LEU A 1149 15.52 48.53 -0.35
CA LEU A 1149 14.26 48.58 0.39
C LEU A 1149 14.52 49.10 1.80
N ASN A 1150 13.99 50.30 2.06
CA ASN A 1150 14.25 51.04 3.29
C ASN A 1150 12.97 51.58 3.95
N CYS A 1151 11.78 51.24 3.46
CA CYS A 1151 10.48 51.59 4.05
C CYS A 1151 9.44 50.51 3.72
N MET A 1152 8.66 50.03 4.70
CA MET A 1152 7.64 48.99 4.45
C MET A 1152 6.53 49.53 3.57
N SER A 1153 5.86 50.61 4.00
CA SER A 1153 4.98 51.39 3.14
C SER A 1153 4.80 52.81 3.68
N VAL A 1154 4.11 53.67 2.94
CA VAL A 1154 3.73 55.02 3.38
C VAL A 1154 2.59 55.01 4.43
N GLY A 1155 1.98 53.84 4.71
CA GLY A 1155 0.86 53.68 5.64
C GLY A 1155 0.93 52.39 6.46
N LYS A 1156 -0.21 51.70 6.61
CA LYS A 1156 -0.29 50.34 7.18
C LYS A 1156 -0.61 49.33 6.09
N LEU A 1157 0.06 48.18 6.16
CA LEU A 1157 -0.19 47.01 5.31
C LEU A 1157 -1.62 46.45 5.49
N PRO A 1158 -2.08 45.55 4.60
CA PRO A 1158 -3.44 45.01 4.67
C PRO A 1158 -3.69 44.25 5.99
N PRO A 1159 -4.82 44.49 6.68
CA PRO A 1159 -5.10 43.87 7.99
C PRO A 1159 -5.41 42.36 7.92
N SER A 1160 -5.47 41.78 6.71
CA SER A 1160 -5.56 40.34 6.48
C SER A 1160 -4.20 39.62 6.58
N LEU A 1161 -3.10 40.37 6.58
CA LEU A 1161 -1.75 39.85 6.47
C LEU A 1161 -1.32 39.16 7.77
N ALA A 1162 -1.20 37.83 7.71
CA ALA A 1162 -0.91 36.98 8.86
C ALA A 1162 0.57 36.59 8.96
N CYS A 1163 1.27 36.51 7.82
CA CYS A 1163 2.68 36.17 7.72
C CYS A 1163 3.44 37.18 6.85
N LEU A 1164 4.51 37.74 7.40
CA LEU A 1164 5.49 38.56 6.69
C LEU A 1164 6.87 37.90 6.83
N ASN A 1165 7.55 37.66 5.70
CA ASN A 1165 8.89 37.11 5.65
C ASN A 1165 9.81 38.09 4.90
N ILE A 1166 10.98 38.40 5.44
CA ILE A 1166 11.96 39.34 4.86
C ILE A 1166 13.36 38.73 4.93
N SER A 1167 14.04 38.54 3.79
CA SER A 1167 15.41 37.98 3.71
C SER A 1167 16.34 38.78 2.78
N ASP A 1168 17.64 38.86 3.08
CA ASP A 1168 18.67 39.62 2.33
C ASP A 1168 18.24 41.08 1.96
N CYS A 1169 17.58 41.76 2.90
CA CYS A 1169 17.07 43.13 2.78
C CYS A 1169 17.66 44.04 3.88
N PRO A 1170 18.94 44.48 3.80
CA PRO A 1170 19.75 44.92 4.96
C PRO A 1170 19.29 46.17 5.73
N ASP A 1171 18.46 47.01 5.12
CA ASP A 1171 17.85 48.17 5.80
C ASP A 1171 16.51 47.79 6.47
N MET A 1172 15.68 46.96 5.84
CA MET A 1172 14.46 46.44 6.48
C MET A 1172 14.78 45.52 7.67
N GLU A 1173 15.80 44.68 7.52
CA GLU A 1173 16.45 43.86 8.55
C GLU A 1173 16.60 44.62 9.89
N ARG A 1174 16.95 45.91 9.82
CA ARG A 1174 17.22 46.77 10.98
C ARG A 1174 16.05 47.66 11.37
N ARG A 1175 15.19 48.06 10.41
CA ARG A 1175 14.03 48.94 10.66
C ARG A 1175 12.76 48.20 11.08
N CYS A 1176 12.65 46.90 10.80
CA CYS A 1176 11.51 46.03 11.10
C CYS A 1176 11.69 45.13 12.33
N LYS A 1177 12.79 45.23 13.08
CA LYS A 1177 12.92 44.56 14.39
C LYS A 1177 12.11 45.30 15.46
N GLN A 1178 11.80 44.62 16.57
CA GLN A 1178 10.92 45.14 17.62
C GLN A 1178 11.44 46.49 18.19
N GLY A 1179 10.61 47.53 18.12
CA GLY A 1179 11.00 48.91 18.47
C GLY A 1179 11.75 49.69 17.37
N GLY A 1180 11.93 49.09 16.19
CA GLY A 1180 12.49 49.72 14.99
C GLY A 1180 11.52 50.69 14.32
N ALA A 1181 12.04 51.56 13.46
CA ALA A 1181 11.31 52.71 12.91
C ALA A 1181 10.21 52.38 11.87
N GLU A 1182 9.99 51.09 11.55
CA GLU A 1182 8.83 50.62 10.76
C GLU A 1182 7.88 49.71 11.57
N TRP A 1183 8.22 49.41 12.84
CA TRP A 1183 7.51 48.42 13.66
C TRP A 1183 6.00 48.70 13.75
N ASP A 1184 5.60 49.94 14.02
CA ASP A 1184 4.19 50.36 14.16
C ASP A 1184 3.33 50.15 12.90
N LYS A 1185 3.97 49.92 11.74
CA LYS A 1185 3.31 49.60 10.47
C LYS A 1185 3.07 48.11 10.28
N ILE A 1186 3.84 47.25 10.96
CA ILE A 1186 3.84 45.78 10.78
C ILE A 1186 3.42 45.00 12.03
N CYS A 1187 3.48 45.58 13.23
CA CYS A 1187 3.19 44.95 14.54
C CYS A 1187 1.75 44.44 14.75
N HIS A 1188 0.92 44.45 13.70
CA HIS A 1188 -0.42 43.87 13.68
C HIS A 1188 -0.48 42.52 12.94
N ILE A 1189 0.61 42.14 12.26
CA ILE A 1189 0.80 40.86 11.58
C ILE A 1189 1.17 39.82 12.63
N SER A 1190 0.52 38.65 12.61
CA SER A 1190 0.71 37.62 13.64
C SER A 1190 2.08 36.93 13.60
N LYS A 1191 2.74 36.89 12.44
CA LYS A 1191 4.08 36.31 12.26
C LYS A 1191 4.95 37.18 11.37
N ILE A 1192 6.12 37.56 11.89
CA ILE A 1192 7.12 38.39 11.22
C ILE A 1192 8.46 37.67 11.32
N THR A 1193 9.01 37.27 10.19
CA THR A 1193 10.29 36.56 10.08
C THR A 1193 11.30 37.43 9.34
N ILE A 1194 12.52 37.55 9.85
CA ILE A 1194 13.63 38.35 9.29
C ILE A 1194 14.89 37.47 9.24
N ASP A 1195 15.43 37.24 8.03
CA ASP A 1195 16.59 36.35 7.76
C ASP A 1195 16.49 34.95 8.43
N GLY A 1196 15.26 34.46 8.64
CA GLY A 1196 14.95 33.17 9.26
C GLY A 1196 14.61 33.22 10.76
N ASP A 1197 14.92 34.32 11.45
CA ASP A 1197 14.55 34.54 12.85
C ASP A 1197 13.14 35.16 12.96
N GLU A 1198 12.33 34.70 13.91
CA GLU A 1198 11.00 35.29 14.21
C GLU A 1198 11.18 36.43 15.23
N VAL A 1199 10.62 37.61 14.95
CA VAL A 1199 10.99 38.87 15.64
C VAL A 1199 9.85 39.57 16.39
N ASN A 1200 8.66 38.95 16.48
CA ASN A 1200 7.44 39.53 17.06
C ASN A 1200 6.88 38.76 18.26
#